data_AF-A0A9W8RMV7-F1
#
_entry.id   AF-A0A9W8RMV7-F1
#
_cell.length_a   1.000
_cell.length_b   1.000
_cell.length_c   1.000
_cell.angle_alpha   90.00
_cell.angle_beta   90.00
_cell.angle_gamma   90.00
#
_symmetry.space_group_name_H-M   'P 1'
#
loop_
_entity.id
_entity.type
_entity.pdbx_description
1 polymer ?
#
loop_
_entity_poly.entity_id
_entity_poly.type
_entity_poly.pdbx_seq_one_letter_code
_entity_poly.pdbx_strand_id
1 'polypeptide(L)'
;MFVYEGRLDWKPYGDNETFVIILPDGPVRVGDTAYLFSQWTKDAQGTKKANWFQKSAIEKVSKTGNTDDVFVVRGSYYSWEITTSEVYSKLKVTMSNPTGYKTYMDFKRIWQSQGEQSTGPARIWTGKISWSRYASDEMAIFIVPEGFGQGKPVLSLWQWTHDDSGTANSPSFRAEQQKIESGTGKGVKFSYNSYYNITCNWDEKTEKLAVHMKGPEANQDLGEFTLAALIDRHSHDWNPPEFSAPQKAELEVRLPQPQPSLPRVLTPLPFPNTLIETVRHTIAYADQAGYLAKYAQDRFTALDADFHARSEQLNTANSENSDLKKEIKKLADELTVHKATTNDLNERLTAAQAAASEAQATIAAKDADIKKNANASREHDLNDHKTIDRLAAQLQYEQSSKAELQNNFNEQSKRLVEAEARAKIAADNVIGLTARLAIVEAQLEVERKDGERLKAENKNMSEKIAQLEKEVMGLQRQLKQALEDVESQKELVNLKSKTIGEQADEIIEHEKKVREKTIALDKLQTEFLGKKQELTHHFNEVHGSSNAPQGLKLRFRCNVRSEHSSRQDVFVDLSGGGGNTPAVQAFSGGSNKWNLNQIWDIYSAPDSNNRVIIKNTGNGYVLWSAGHDQYVRCNKDHSTSDLAAQWDLNTTVDYINDNTQVRFYNAKDKTCLDLAGGNTANCTPFITYNAHNGSNQAFKLLKHQGLSL
;
A
#
# COMPACT_ATOMS: atom_id res chain seq x y z
N MET A 1 20.97 -47.01 0.54
CA MET A 1 21.28 -45.82 -0.27
C MET A 1 20.28 -44.76 0.13
N PHE A 2 20.68 -43.50 0.29
CA PHE A 2 19.74 -42.44 0.67
C PHE A 2 19.33 -41.61 -0.55
N VAL A 3 18.04 -41.33 -0.69
CA VAL A 3 17.48 -40.43 -1.73
C VAL A 3 16.81 -39.24 -1.07
N TYR A 4 17.14 -38.06 -1.57
CA TYR A 4 16.68 -36.77 -1.06
C TYR A 4 15.94 -35.99 -2.14
N GLU A 5 14.89 -35.29 -1.74
CA GLU A 5 14.12 -34.37 -2.58
C GLU A 5 14.20 -32.96 -2.02
N GLY A 6 14.48 -32.01 -2.90
CA GLY A 6 14.52 -30.58 -2.63
C GLY A 6 14.19 -29.79 -3.89
N ARG A 7 14.46 -28.49 -3.88
CA ARG A 7 14.12 -27.56 -4.97
C ARG A 7 15.37 -26.81 -5.43
N LEU A 8 15.62 -26.77 -6.74
CA LEU A 8 16.65 -25.94 -7.34
C LEU A 8 16.14 -24.50 -7.42
N ASP A 9 16.77 -23.61 -6.66
CA ASP A 9 16.67 -22.17 -6.83
C ASP A 9 18.04 -21.61 -7.21
N TRP A 10 18.22 -21.31 -8.50
CA TRP A 10 19.41 -20.69 -9.10
C TRP A 10 18.95 -19.73 -10.19
N LYS A 11 18.28 -18.66 -9.78
CA LYS A 11 17.71 -17.65 -10.67
C LYS A 11 18.80 -16.96 -11.52
N PRO A 12 18.53 -16.64 -12.81
CA PRO A 12 17.27 -16.84 -13.54
C PRO A 12 17.15 -18.21 -14.25
N TYR A 13 18.06 -19.16 -14.02
CA TYR A 13 18.19 -20.37 -14.84
C TYR A 13 17.38 -21.58 -14.31
N GLY A 14 17.38 -21.78 -12.99
CA GLY A 14 16.50 -22.70 -12.30
C GLY A 14 15.63 -21.92 -11.32
N ASP A 15 14.31 -22.00 -11.46
CA ASP A 15 13.37 -21.35 -10.54
C ASP A 15 12.36 -22.38 -10.04
N ASN A 16 12.56 -22.82 -8.78
CA ASN A 16 11.72 -23.78 -8.10
C ASN A 16 11.48 -25.07 -8.92
N GLU A 17 12.56 -25.64 -9.47
CA GLU A 17 12.54 -26.93 -10.19
C GLU A 17 12.87 -28.08 -9.22
N THR A 18 12.41 -29.30 -9.51
CA THR A 18 12.64 -30.47 -8.66
C THR A 18 14.11 -30.89 -8.74
N PHE A 19 14.73 -31.11 -7.58
CA PHE A 19 16.13 -31.48 -7.44
C PHE A 19 16.22 -32.71 -6.54
N VAL A 20 16.80 -33.79 -7.07
CA VAL A 20 17.05 -35.05 -6.36
C VAL A 20 18.54 -35.21 -6.12
N ILE A 21 18.91 -35.58 -4.89
CA ILE A 21 20.28 -35.95 -4.52
C ILE A 21 20.27 -37.40 -4.02
N ILE A 22 21.21 -38.21 -4.51
CA ILE A 22 21.38 -39.61 -4.10
C ILE A 22 22.78 -39.78 -3.51
N LEU A 23 22.84 -40.38 -2.32
CA LEU A 23 24.04 -40.67 -1.55
C LEU A 23 24.14 -42.19 -1.24
N PRO A 24 25.30 -42.69 -0.78
CA PRO A 24 25.47 -44.07 -0.30
C PRO A 24 24.55 -44.49 0.86
N ASP A 25 24.80 -45.66 1.45
CA ASP A 25 24.21 -46.01 2.76
C ASP A 25 25.04 -45.45 3.90
N GLY A 26 24.37 -44.84 4.88
CA GLY A 26 25.00 -44.39 6.12
C GLY A 26 25.87 -43.13 5.96
N PRO A 27 26.85 -42.92 6.86
CA PRO A 27 27.67 -41.71 6.86
C PRO A 27 28.62 -41.64 5.66
N VAL A 28 28.58 -40.50 4.98
CA VAL A 28 29.38 -40.15 3.80
C VAL A 28 30.89 -40.09 4.13
N ARG A 29 31.71 -40.56 3.19
CA ARG A 29 33.17 -40.62 3.27
C ARG A 29 33.82 -39.88 2.10
N VAL A 30 35.11 -39.55 2.24
CA VAL A 30 35.92 -39.05 1.13
C VAL A 30 36.09 -40.15 0.09
N GLY A 31 35.85 -39.82 -1.19
CA GLY A 31 35.86 -40.77 -2.31
C GLY A 31 34.49 -41.40 -2.64
N ASP A 32 33.50 -41.29 -1.74
CA ASP A 32 32.12 -41.68 -2.06
C ASP A 32 31.58 -40.83 -3.23
N THR A 33 30.64 -41.38 -4.00
CA THR A 33 30.01 -40.65 -5.11
C THR A 33 28.65 -40.08 -4.71
N ALA A 34 28.46 -38.78 -4.92
CA ALA A 34 27.16 -38.13 -4.92
C ALA A 34 26.60 -38.04 -6.35
N TYR A 35 25.30 -38.24 -6.49
CA TYR A 35 24.57 -38.10 -7.76
C TYR A 35 23.50 -37.02 -7.61
N LEU A 36 23.60 -35.96 -8.42
CA LEU A 36 22.75 -34.78 -8.37
C LEU A 36 21.95 -34.69 -9.68
N PHE A 37 20.62 -34.59 -9.58
CA PHE A 37 19.70 -34.56 -10.72
C PHE A 37 18.71 -33.40 -10.59
N SER A 38 18.62 -32.55 -11.60
CA SER A 38 17.58 -31.53 -11.71
C SER A 38 17.35 -31.15 -13.18
N GLN A 39 16.63 -30.06 -13.43
CA GLN A 39 16.51 -29.45 -14.75
C GLN A 39 16.59 -27.93 -14.64
N TRP A 40 17.07 -27.28 -15.69
CA TRP A 40 16.97 -25.83 -15.81
C TRP A 40 15.59 -25.44 -16.29
N THR A 41 14.92 -24.50 -15.61
CA THR A 41 13.75 -23.80 -16.16
C THR A 41 14.11 -23.18 -17.53
N LYS A 42 15.31 -22.60 -17.62
CA LYS A 42 15.97 -22.15 -18.84
C LYS A 42 17.49 -22.20 -18.65
N ASP A 43 18.23 -22.93 -19.49
CA ASP A 43 19.69 -22.98 -19.42
C ASP A 43 20.37 -21.68 -19.93
N ALA A 44 21.70 -21.63 -19.90
CA ALA A 44 22.48 -20.47 -20.34
C ALA A 44 22.43 -20.22 -21.87
N GLN A 45 22.09 -21.25 -22.64
CA GLN A 45 21.91 -21.22 -24.10
C GLN A 45 20.48 -20.78 -24.49
N GLY A 46 19.54 -20.90 -23.55
CA GLY A 46 18.14 -20.55 -23.67
C GLY A 46 17.17 -21.72 -23.81
N THR A 47 17.66 -22.96 -23.75
CA THR A 47 16.85 -24.18 -23.78
C THR A 47 15.99 -24.27 -22.52
N LYS A 48 14.68 -24.45 -22.68
CA LYS A 48 13.76 -24.67 -21.54
C LYS A 48 13.81 -26.11 -21.05
N LYS A 49 13.54 -26.31 -19.76
CA LYS A 49 13.42 -27.64 -19.10
C LYS A 49 14.60 -28.56 -19.40
N ALA A 50 15.82 -28.04 -19.55
CA ALA A 50 16.97 -28.84 -19.92
C ALA A 50 17.44 -29.70 -18.75
N ASN A 51 17.37 -31.03 -18.85
CA ASN A 51 17.85 -31.95 -17.81
C ASN A 51 19.33 -31.68 -17.50
N TRP A 52 19.66 -31.70 -16.21
CA TRP A 52 21.00 -31.52 -15.70
C TRP A 52 21.33 -32.63 -14.70
N PHE A 53 22.49 -33.25 -14.88
CA PHE A 53 22.99 -34.35 -14.07
C PHE A 53 24.47 -34.12 -13.75
N GLN A 54 24.85 -34.35 -12.50
CA GLN A 54 26.24 -34.35 -12.05
C GLN A 54 26.51 -35.59 -11.20
N LYS A 55 27.50 -36.38 -11.62
CA LYS A 55 28.15 -37.44 -10.83
C LYS A 55 29.51 -36.93 -10.39
N SER A 56 29.75 -36.87 -9.07
CA SER A 56 31.01 -36.37 -8.52
C SER A 56 31.43 -37.16 -7.28
N ALA A 57 32.73 -37.38 -7.13
CA ALA A 57 33.31 -37.87 -5.89
C ALA A 57 33.30 -36.77 -4.81
N ILE A 58 33.24 -37.19 -3.55
CA ILE A 58 33.20 -36.31 -2.39
C ILE A 58 34.63 -36.05 -1.93
N GLU A 59 35.10 -34.80 -2.10
CA GLU A 59 36.52 -34.43 -1.91
C GLU A 59 36.93 -34.33 -0.44
N LYS A 60 36.01 -33.89 0.41
CA LYS A 60 36.24 -33.60 1.83
C LYS A 60 34.96 -33.84 2.62
N VAL A 61 35.12 -34.43 3.80
CA VAL A 61 34.09 -34.52 4.85
C VAL A 61 34.67 -33.91 6.12
N SER A 62 33.86 -33.17 6.87
CA SER A 62 34.23 -32.57 8.16
C SER A 62 33.01 -32.48 9.07
N LYS A 63 33.16 -32.87 10.34
CA LYS A 63 32.06 -32.83 11.32
C LYS A 63 31.90 -31.44 11.93
N THR A 64 30.66 -31.02 12.15
CA THR A 64 30.34 -29.95 13.11
C THR A 64 30.27 -30.53 14.53
N GLY A 65 30.13 -29.65 15.54
CA GLY A 65 29.93 -30.09 16.94
C GLY A 65 28.62 -30.84 17.20
N ASN A 66 27.64 -30.79 16.28
CA ASN A 66 26.27 -31.27 16.52
C ASN A 66 25.97 -32.63 15.86
N THR A 67 26.99 -33.46 15.63
CA THR A 67 26.95 -34.73 14.86
C THR A 67 26.68 -34.61 13.36
N ASP A 68 26.28 -33.44 12.88
CA ASP A 68 26.10 -33.11 11.47
C ASP A 68 27.44 -33.14 10.70
N ASP A 69 27.44 -33.83 9.56
CA ASP A 69 28.57 -33.92 8.63
C ASP A 69 28.43 -32.85 7.53
N VAL A 70 29.51 -32.13 7.24
CA VAL A 70 29.62 -31.17 6.13
C VAL A 70 30.58 -31.73 5.09
N PHE A 71 30.15 -31.82 3.84
CA PHE A 71 30.97 -32.32 2.74
C PHE A 71 30.79 -31.51 1.46
N VAL A 72 31.81 -31.54 0.59
CA VAL A 72 31.84 -30.76 -0.66
C VAL A 72 31.88 -31.66 -1.87
N VAL A 73 30.96 -31.39 -2.80
CA VAL A 73 30.82 -32.04 -4.10
C VAL A 73 31.16 -31.02 -5.18
N ARG A 74 32.25 -31.20 -5.92
CA ARG A 74 32.64 -30.28 -7.01
C ARG A 74 32.22 -30.79 -8.39
N GLY A 75 31.66 -29.90 -9.19
CA GLY A 75 31.42 -30.08 -10.62
C GLY A 75 32.38 -29.23 -11.45
N SER A 76 32.20 -29.24 -12.78
CA SER A 76 33.03 -28.48 -13.74
C SER A 76 32.85 -26.96 -13.67
N TYR A 77 31.76 -26.48 -13.05
CA TYR A 77 31.45 -25.06 -12.87
C TYR A 77 30.80 -24.79 -11.51
N TYR A 78 29.81 -25.59 -11.13
CA TYR A 78 29.15 -25.46 -9.82
C TYR A 78 29.85 -26.29 -8.74
N SER A 79 29.92 -25.74 -7.53
CA SER A 79 30.36 -26.45 -6.31
C SER A 79 29.24 -26.46 -5.28
N TRP A 80 29.02 -27.62 -4.67
CA TRP A 80 27.92 -27.88 -3.74
C TRP A 80 28.49 -28.21 -2.36
N GLU A 81 28.23 -27.36 -1.39
CA GLU A 81 28.54 -27.59 0.03
C GLU A 81 27.28 -28.14 0.69
N ILE A 82 27.35 -29.37 1.19
CA ILE A 82 26.22 -30.14 1.70
C ILE A 82 26.44 -30.42 3.18
N THR A 83 25.56 -29.88 4.02
CA THR A 83 25.51 -30.11 5.45
C THR A 83 24.34 -31.04 5.76
N THR A 84 24.60 -32.21 6.35
CA THR A 84 23.52 -33.08 6.84
C THR A 84 22.87 -32.45 8.07
N SER A 85 21.62 -32.80 8.36
CA SER A 85 21.04 -32.54 9.68
C SER A 85 20.08 -33.64 10.10
N GLU A 86 19.81 -33.71 11.42
CA GLU A 86 18.84 -34.64 12.02
C GLU A 86 19.12 -36.11 11.61
N VAL A 87 20.35 -36.58 11.85
CA VAL A 87 20.83 -37.95 11.52
C VAL A 87 20.58 -38.29 10.04
N TYR A 88 21.12 -37.45 9.16
CA TYR A 88 21.00 -37.55 7.70
C TYR A 88 19.55 -37.50 7.17
N SER A 89 18.53 -37.16 7.97
CA SER A 89 17.13 -37.12 7.49
C SER A 89 16.83 -35.86 6.66
N LYS A 90 17.66 -34.83 6.78
CA LYS A 90 17.63 -33.61 5.96
C LYS A 90 19.04 -33.28 5.46
N LEU A 91 19.11 -32.51 4.37
CA LEU A 91 20.34 -31.84 3.91
C LEU A 91 20.08 -30.35 3.73
N LYS A 92 21.05 -29.52 4.11
CA LYS A 92 21.17 -28.11 3.72
C LYS A 92 22.24 -28.02 2.64
N VAL A 93 21.87 -27.53 1.46
CA VAL A 93 22.74 -27.49 0.28
C VAL A 93 23.00 -26.04 -0.12
N THR A 94 24.26 -25.66 -0.15
CA THR A 94 24.72 -24.38 -0.69
C THR A 94 25.32 -24.61 -2.07
N MET A 95 24.63 -24.15 -3.11
CA MET A 95 25.16 -24.09 -4.47
C MET A 95 26.05 -22.87 -4.63
N SER A 96 27.12 -22.98 -5.40
CA SER A 96 28.05 -21.88 -5.68
C SER A 96 28.67 -21.98 -7.06
N ASN A 97 29.05 -20.84 -7.65
CA ASN A 97 29.76 -20.75 -8.93
C ASN A 97 31.16 -20.11 -8.78
N PRO A 98 31.99 -20.06 -9.83
CA PRO A 98 33.35 -19.51 -9.74
C PRO A 98 33.39 -17.99 -9.51
N THR A 99 32.27 -17.28 -9.67
CA THR A 99 32.17 -15.83 -9.35
C THR A 99 31.72 -15.57 -7.91
N GLY A 100 31.60 -16.62 -7.08
CA GLY A 100 31.23 -16.50 -5.66
C GLY A 100 29.75 -16.24 -5.38
N TYR A 101 28.87 -16.27 -6.38
CA TYR A 101 27.43 -16.23 -6.14
C TYR A 101 26.98 -17.56 -5.51
N LYS A 102 26.02 -17.47 -4.58
CA LYS A 102 25.52 -18.61 -3.79
C LYS A 102 24.00 -18.62 -3.70
N THR A 103 23.41 -19.82 -3.67
CA THR A 103 22.02 -20.03 -3.26
C THR A 103 21.92 -21.20 -2.27
N TYR A 104 20.85 -21.21 -1.48
CA TYR A 104 20.66 -22.11 -0.34
C TYR A 104 19.35 -22.88 -0.50
N MET A 105 19.39 -24.19 -0.33
CA MET A 105 18.26 -25.09 -0.57
C MET A 105 18.18 -26.16 0.52
N ASP A 106 16.96 -26.44 0.98
CA ASP A 106 16.67 -27.50 1.95
C ASP A 106 16.13 -28.76 1.25
N PHE A 107 16.57 -29.93 1.71
CA PHE A 107 16.18 -31.24 1.19
C PHE A 107 15.70 -32.16 2.31
N LYS A 108 14.70 -33.00 2.02
CA LYS A 108 14.19 -34.06 2.91
C LYS A 108 14.61 -35.44 2.38
N ARG A 109 14.98 -36.39 3.25
CA ARG A 109 15.21 -37.79 2.87
C ARG A 109 13.86 -38.43 2.56
N ILE A 110 13.63 -38.79 1.31
CA ILE A 110 12.40 -39.46 0.84
C ILE A 110 12.53 -40.98 0.79
N TRP A 111 13.75 -41.52 0.74
CA TRP A 111 13.96 -42.97 0.77
C TRP A 111 15.30 -43.39 1.41
N GLN A 112 15.32 -44.60 1.96
CA GLN A 112 16.51 -45.30 2.47
C GLN A 112 16.36 -46.82 2.27
N SER A 113 17.47 -47.56 2.14
CA SER A 113 17.48 -49.03 2.18
C SER A 113 17.01 -49.55 3.55
N GLN A 114 16.47 -50.77 3.57
CA GLN A 114 15.81 -51.37 4.75
C GLN A 114 16.35 -52.77 5.12
N GLY A 115 17.57 -53.11 4.72
CA GLY A 115 18.19 -54.42 4.99
C GLY A 115 19.72 -54.38 4.96
N GLU A 116 20.35 -55.37 5.62
CA GLU A 116 21.80 -55.39 5.87
C GLU A 116 22.65 -55.65 4.61
N GLN A 117 22.13 -56.35 3.60
CA GLN A 117 22.81 -56.57 2.33
C GLN A 117 21.89 -56.40 1.11
N SER A 118 22.31 -55.55 0.19
CA SER A 118 21.64 -55.31 -1.10
C SER A 118 21.99 -56.42 -2.10
N THR A 119 21.00 -57.20 -2.52
CA THR A 119 21.17 -58.39 -3.36
C THR A 119 21.26 -58.08 -4.86
N GLY A 120 21.99 -57.02 -5.23
CA GLY A 120 22.22 -56.61 -6.62
C GLY A 120 22.69 -55.16 -6.78
N PRO A 121 23.30 -54.82 -7.94
CA PRO A 121 23.76 -53.48 -8.26
C PRO A 121 22.58 -52.54 -8.49
N ALA A 122 22.67 -51.31 -7.98
CA ALA A 122 21.61 -50.32 -8.16
C ALA A 122 21.71 -49.68 -9.56
N ARG A 123 20.57 -49.45 -10.22
CA ARG A 123 20.50 -48.69 -11.47
C ARG A 123 19.61 -47.46 -11.30
N ILE A 124 20.07 -46.35 -11.86
CA ILE A 124 19.35 -45.07 -11.93
C ILE A 124 19.26 -44.66 -13.40
N TRP A 125 18.04 -44.54 -13.92
CA TRP A 125 17.76 -43.99 -15.25
C TRP A 125 17.16 -42.60 -15.12
N THR A 126 17.50 -41.71 -16.06
CA THR A 126 16.91 -40.37 -16.18
C THR A 126 16.44 -40.11 -17.61
N GLY A 127 15.48 -39.21 -17.75
CA GLY A 127 14.84 -38.88 -19.00
C GLY A 127 13.78 -37.82 -18.76
N LYS A 128 12.75 -37.81 -19.61
CA LYS A 128 11.66 -36.85 -19.52
C LYS A 128 10.30 -37.53 -19.58
N ILE A 129 9.31 -36.89 -18.99
CA ILE A 129 7.91 -37.28 -19.03
C ILE A 129 7.06 -36.16 -19.65
N SER A 130 6.13 -36.55 -20.52
CA SER A 130 4.96 -35.74 -20.85
C SER A 130 3.72 -36.62 -20.62
N TRP A 131 2.77 -36.14 -19.83
CA TRP A 131 1.62 -36.91 -19.36
C TRP A 131 0.36 -36.07 -19.31
N SER A 132 -0.60 -36.41 -20.17
CA SER A 132 -1.90 -35.75 -20.26
C SER A 132 -1.74 -34.21 -20.29
N ARG A 133 -2.39 -33.49 -19.37
CA ARG A 133 -2.25 -32.04 -19.14
C ARG A 133 -1.33 -31.66 -17.96
N TYR A 134 -0.73 -32.64 -17.28
CA TYR A 134 -0.09 -32.46 -15.98
C TYR A 134 1.43 -32.35 -16.04
N ALA A 135 2.08 -33.04 -16.98
CA ALA A 135 3.51 -32.86 -17.27
C ALA A 135 3.74 -32.59 -18.76
N SER A 136 4.61 -31.63 -19.05
CA SER A 136 5.06 -31.27 -20.39
C SER A 136 6.58 -31.11 -20.38
N ASP A 137 7.29 -32.09 -20.95
CA ASP A 137 8.75 -32.06 -21.13
C ASP A 137 9.55 -31.95 -19.80
N GLU A 138 9.00 -32.49 -18.71
CA GLU A 138 9.56 -32.44 -17.34
C GLU A 138 10.53 -33.59 -17.07
N MET A 139 11.55 -33.37 -16.23
CA MET A 139 12.48 -34.43 -15.78
C MET A 139 11.75 -35.56 -15.04
N ALA A 140 12.12 -36.80 -15.38
CA ALA A 140 11.75 -38.00 -14.64
C ALA A 140 12.96 -38.94 -14.42
N ILE A 141 12.94 -39.67 -13.31
CA ILE A 141 14.00 -40.54 -12.80
C ILE A 141 13.36 -41.84 -12.31
N PHE A 142 13.94 -42.98 -12.69
CA PHE A 142 13.56 -44.30 -12.21
C PHE A 142 14.77 -44.98 -11.56
N ILE A 143 14.56 -45.65 -10.43
CA ILE A 143 15.64 -46.26 -9.65
C ILE A 143 15.23 -47.66 -9.20
N VAL A 144 16.13 -48.64 -9.34
CA VAL A 144 16.04 -49.92 -8.63
C VAL A 144 17.18 -49.99 -7.60
N PRO A 145 16.95 -49.59 -6.34
CA PRO A 145 18.03 -49.38 -5.36
C PRO A 145 18.84 -50.62 -4.97
N GLU A 146 18.26 -51.80 -5.17
CA GLU A 146 18.77 -53.11 -4.73
C GLU A 146 18.79 -54.12 -5.91
N GLY A 147 18.81 -53.59 -7.13
CA GLY A 147 18.74 -54.34 -8.38
C GLY A 147 17.34 -54.88 -8.69
N PHE A 148 17.25 -55.76 -9.70
CA PHE A 148 16.00 -56.42 -10.09
C PHE A 148 15.65 -57.59 -9.18
N GLY A 149 14.36 -57.84 -8.97
CA GLY A 149 13.86 -59.03 -8.26
C GLY A 149 12.43 -58.87 -7.74
N GLN A 150 11.70 -59.97 -7.57
CA GLN A 150 10.34 -59.95 -7.03
C GLN A 150 10.32 -59.38 -5.60
N GLY A 151 9.45 -58.41 -5.34
CA GLY A 151 9.33 -57.75 -4.03
C GLY A 151 10.40 -56.69 -3.72
N LYS A 152 11.44 -56.54 -4.56
CA LYS A 152 12.49 -55.53 -4.36
C LYS A 152 11.96 -54.11 -4.57
N PRO A 153 12.55 -53.08 -3.93
CA PRO A 153 12.13 -51.69 -4.13
C PRO A 153 12.33 -51.21 -5.58
N VAL A 154 11.40 -50.40 -6.05
CA VAL A 154 11.54 -49.51 -7.20
C VAL A 154 11.07 -48.12 -6.79
N LEU A 155 11.85 -47.11 -7.17
CA LEU A 155 11.51 -45.70 -6.97
C LEU A 155 11.21 -45.06 -8.32
N SER A 156 10.19 -44.20 -8.35
CA SER A 156 9.96 -43.29 -9.47
C SER A 156 9.77 -41.88 -8.96
N LEU A 157 10.45 -40.94 -9.61
CA LEU A 157 10.49 -39.52 -9.25
C LEU A 157 10.28 -38.70 -10.52
N TRP A 158 9.38 -37.74 -10.51
CA TRP A 158 9.21 -36.80 -11.61
C TRP A 158 8.60 -35.49 -11.12
N GLN A 159 8.50 -34.52 -12.02
CA GLN A 159 7.81 -33.26 -11.76
C GLN A 159 6.53 -33.15 -12.60
N TRP A 160 5.46 -32.64 -12.01
CA TRP A 160 4.31 -32.11 -12.73
C TRP A 160 4.56 -30.66 -13.11
N THR A 161 4.31 -30.28 -14.36
CA THR A 161 4.26 -28.87 -14.77
C THR A 161 3.16 -28.15 -13.97
N HIS A 162 2.01 -28.80 -13.80
CA HIS A 162 0.95 -28.47 -12.86
C HIS A 162 0.33 -29.77 -12.32
N ASP A 163 0.08 -29.88 -11.02
CA ASP A 163 -0.69 -31.01 -10.47
C ASP A 163 -2.22 -30.80 -10.55
N ASP A 164 -3.01 -31.68 -9.92
CA ASP A 164 -4.48 -31.62 -9.88
C ASP A 164 -5.04 -30.45 -9.07
N SER A 165 -4.25 -29.89 -8.14
CA SER A 165 -4.54 -28.61 -7.49
C SER A 165 -4.18 -27.39 -8.35
N GLY A 166 -3.47 -27.61 -9.46
CA GLY A 166 -2.90 -26.57 -10.31
C GLY A 166 -1.52 -26.06 -9.86
N THR A 167 -0.95 -26.63 -8.80
CA THR A 167 0.33 -26.18 -8.24
C THR A 167 1.47 -26.45 -9.22
N ALA A 168 2.20 -25.40 -9.58
CA ALA A 168 3.22 -25.43 -10.62
C ALA A 168 4.52 -26.13 -10.16
N ASN A 169 5.19 -26.83 -11.08
CA ASN A 169 6.43 -27.59 -10.82
C ASN A 169 6.29 -28.60 -9.64
N SER A 170 5.11 -29.14 -9.35
CA SER A 170 4.86 -29.98 -8.16
C SER A 170 5.60 -31.33 -8.23
N PRO A 171 6.35 -31.74 -7.18
CA PRO A 171 7.13 -32.98 -7.23
C PRO A 171 6.25 -34.23 -7.03
N SER A 172 6.59 -35.32 -7.68
CA SER A 172 5.93 -36.62 -7.49
C SER A 172 6.95 -37.73 -7.26
N PHE A 173 6.75 -38.48 -6.17
CA PHE A 173 7.58 -39.60 -5.75
C PHE A 173 6.72 -40.83 -5.47
N ARG A 174 7.17 -42.03 -5.84
CA ARG A 174 6.63 -43.33 -5.39
C ARG A 174 7.79 -44.25 -4.98
N ALA A 175 7.55 -45.10 -4.00
CA ALA A 175 8.46 -46.17 -3.58
C ALA A 175 7.66 -47.46 -3.40
N GLU A 176 7.69 -48.32 -4.42
CA GLU A 176 6.83 -49.50 -4.53
C GLU A 176 7.67 -50.78 -4.65
N GLN A 177 7.02 -51.94 -4.65
CA GLN A 177 7.67 -53.23 -4.86
C GLN A 177 7.56 -53.70 -6.31
N GLN A 178 8.67 -54.18 -6.86
CA GLN A 178 8.76 -54.78 -8.20
C GLN A 178 7.96 -56.08 -8.27
N LYS A 179 7.03 -56.15 -9.23
CA LYS A 179 6.45 -57.40 -9.73
C LYS A 179 7.14 -57.78 -11.03
N ILE A 180 7.88 -58.88 -11.05
CA ILE A 180 8.57 -59.33 -12.26
C ILE A 180 7.56 -59.98 -13.21
N GLU A 181 7.55 -59.54 -14.48
CA GLU A 181 6.67 -60.10 -15.52
C GLU A 181 7.43 -61.08 -16.41
N SER A 182 8.69 -60.79 -16.74
CA SER A 182 9.57 -61.70 -17.49
C SER A 182 11.03 -61.28 -17.36
N GLY A 183 11.94 -62.24 -17.26
CA GLY A 183 13.39 -61.97 -17.32
C GLY A 183 14.22 -63.21 -17.64
N THR A 184 14.90 -63.18 -18.79
CA THR A 184 16.17 -63.89 -19.07
C THR A 184 16.65 -63.55 -20.50
N GLY A 185 17.94 -63.25 -20.67
CA GLY A 185 18.65 -63.27 -21.96
C GLY A 185 18.49 -62.07 -22.91
N LYS A 186 17.71 -61.05 -22.56
CA LYS A 186 17.63 -59.76 -23.31
C LYS A 186 17.40 -58.52 -22.43
N GLY A 187 17.21 -58.68 -21.12
CA GLY A 187 16.64 -57.63 -20.27
C GLY A 187 15.65 -58.16 -19.22
N VAL A 188 14.98 -57.23 -18.54
CA VAL A 188 14.02 -57.49 -17.45
C VAL A 188 12.79 -56.61 -17.62
N LYS A 189 11.62 -57.25 -17.63
CA LYS A 189 10.32 -56.58 -17.60
C LYS A 189 9.70 -56.72 -16.21
N PHE A 190 9.32 -55.60 -15.62
CA PHE A 190 8.71 -55.54 -14.29
C PHE A 190 7.62 -54.45 -14.25
N SER A 191 6.63 -54.63 -13.40
CA SER A 191 5.59 -53.63 -13.14
C SER A 191 5.42 -53.37 -11.66
N TYR A 192 4.74 -52.29 -11.35
CA TYR A 192 4.29 -51.95 -10.00
C TYR A 192 3.04 -51.08 -10.11
N ASN A 193 2.23 -51.08 -9.06
CA ASN A 193 1.00 -50.30 -8.98
C ASN A 193 1.09 -49.33 -7.81
N SER A 194 0.56 -48.13 -7.99
CA SER A 194 0.47 -47.07 -6.97
C SER A 194 -0.88 -46.35 -7.17
N TYR A 195 -0.86 -45.04 -7.43
CA TYR A 195 -1.96 -44.37 -8.16
C TYR A 195 -1.95 -44.74 -9.65
N TYR A 196 -0.76 -44.95 -10.21
CA TYR A 196 -0.54 -45.37 -11.59
C TYR A 196 -0.10 -46.83 -11.64
N ASN A 197 -0.59 -47.56 -12.65
CA ASN A 197 0.00 -48.83 -13.04
C ASN A 197 1.16 -48.53 -14.00
N ILE A 198 2.38 -48.84 -13.58
CA ILE A 198 3.60 -48.56 -14.35
C ILE A 198 4.25 -49.90 -14.74
N THR A 199 4.57 -50.04 -16.02
CA THR A 199 5.29 -51.20 -16.56
C THR A 199 6.59 -50.71 -17.17
N CYS A 200 7.70 -51.25 -16.67
CA CYS A 200 9.05 -50.94 -17.10
C CYS A 200 9.65 -52.13 -17.84
N ASN A 201 10.36 -51.86 -18.94
CA ASN A 201 11.10 -52.85 -19.71
C ASN A 201 12.54 -52.34 -19.89
N TRP A 202 13.47 -52.94 -19.16
CA TRP A 202 14.91 -52.67 -19.29
C TRP A 202 15.51 -53.57 -20.36
N ASP A 203 16.20 -52.98 -21.33
CA ASP A 203 16.98 -53.71 -22.36
C ASP A 203 18.46 -53.78 -21.95
N GLU A 204 18.98 -55.01 -21.94
CA GLU A 204 20.33 -55.33 -21.45
C GLU A 204 21.46 -54.89 -22.39
N LYS A 205 21.16 -54.62 -23.67
CA LYS A 205 22.15 -54.23 -24.69
C LYS A 205 22.30 -52.72 -24.82
N THR A 206 21.22 -51.98 -24.60
CA THR A 206 21.21 -50.51 -24.65
C THR A 206 21.26 -49.88 -23.26
N GLU A 207 21.10 -50.67 -22.20
CA GLU A 207 20.92 -50.23 -20.79
C GLU A 207 19.76 -49.22 -20.60
N LYS A 208 18.85 -49.13 -21.58
CA LYS A 208 17.70 -48.23 -21.55
C LYS A 208 16.53 -48.84 -20.79
N LEU A 209 15.70 -47.99 -20.22
CA LEU A 209 14.44 -48.36 -19.58
C LEU A 209 13.27 -47.76 -20.35
N ALA A 210 12.54 -48.56 -21.12
CA ALA A 210 11.27 -48.14 -21.69
C ALA A 210 10.18 -48.19 -20.60
N VAL A 211 9.38 -47.13 -20.47
CA VAL A 211 8.36 -47.02 -19.42
C VAL A 211 6.99 -46.76 -20.03
N HIS A 212 6.02 -47.60 -19.68
CA HIS A 212 4.60 -47.44 -19.98
C HIS A 212 3.84 -47.07 -18.71
N MET A 213 2.91 -46.10 -18.78
CA MET A 213 2.11 -45.68 -17.65
C MET A 213 0.61 -45.65 -17.98
N LYS A 214 -0.19 -46.15 -17.03
CA LYS A 214 -1.65 -46.16 -17.08
C LYS A 214 -2.22 -45.54 -15.81
N GLY A 215 -3.00 -44.47 -15.98
CA GLY A 215 -3.75 -43.80 -14.93
C GLY A 215 -5.22 -43.63 -15.29
N PRO A 216 -5.98 -42.84 -14.51
CA PRO A 216 -7.36 -42.50 -14.82
C PRO A 216 -7.54 -41.68 -16.11
N GLU A 217 -6.51 -40.92 -16.51
CA GLU A 217 -6.60 -39.88 -17.56
C GLU A 217 -5.91 -40.25 -18.88
N ALA A 218 -4.98 -41.20 -18.85
CA ALA A 218 -4.22 -41.66 -20.01
C ALA A 218 -3.66 -43.08 -19.85
N ASN A 219 -3.28 -43.69 -20.97
CA ASN A 219 -2.64 -45.00 -21.06
C ASN A 219 -1.63 -44.95 -22.22
N GLN A 220 -0.38 -44.61 -21.94
CA GLN A 220 0.62 -44.29 -22.97
C GLN A 220 2.03 -44.69 -22.54
N ASP A 221 2.89 -44.88 -23.53
CA ASP A 221 4.33 -44.93 -23.32
C ASP A 221 4.85 -43.52 -22.94
N LEU A 222 5.78 -43.49 -21.99
CA LEU A 222 6.48 -42.27 -21.57
C LEU A 222 7.79 -42.06 -22.34
N GLY A 223 8.25 -43.07 -23.06
CA GLY A 223 9.50 -43.08 -23.82
C GLY A 223 10.59 -43.95 -23.21
N GLU A 224 11.82 -43.77 -23.69
CA GLU A 224 13.02 -44.46 -23.22
C GLU A 224 13.83 -43.58 -22.28
N PHE A 225 14.17 -44.12 -21.11
CA PHE A 225 15.02 -43.49 -20.11
C PHE A 225 16.45 -44.00 -20.22
N THR A 226 17.42 -43.09 -20.13
CA THR A 226 18.85 -43.38 -20.30
C THR A 226 19.49 -43.68 -18.94
N LEU A 227 20.34 -44.70 -18.86
CA LEU A 227 21.08 -45.02 -17.64
C LEU A 227 22.03 -43.88 -17.27
N ALA A 228 21.80 -43.23 -16.13
CA ALA A 228 22.66 -42.20 -15.58
C ALA A 228 23.73 -42.77 -14.63
N ALA A 229 23.40 -43.87 -13.94
CA ALA A 229 24.34 -44.57 -13.07
C ALA A 229 23.99 -46.05 -12.92
N LEU A 230 25.00 -46.90 -13.15
CA LEU A 230 25.12 -48.21 -12.52
C LEU A 230 25.99 -48.04 -11.27
N ILE A 231 25.48 -48.47 -10.11
CA ILE A 231 26.20 -48.49 -8.84
C ILE A 231 26.37 -49.96 -8.47
N ASP A 232 27.51 -50.53 -8.85
CA ASP A 232 27.89 -51.83 -8.32
C ASP A 232 28.23 -51.69 -6.83
N ARG A 233 27.52 -52.44 -5.99
CA ARG A 233 27.75 -52.45 -4.55
C ARG A 233 28.76 -53.54 -4.24
N HIS A 234 30.02 -53.32 -4.62
CA HIS A 234 31.12 -54.20 -4.22
C HIS A 234 31.07 -54.42 -2.70
N SER A 235 31.04 -55.68 -2.27
CA SER A 235 31.38 -56.04 -0.90
C SER A 235 32.77 -55.50 -0.56
N HIS A 236 32.99 -55.09 0.68
CA HIS A 236 34.33 -54.80 1.16
C HIS A 236 35.11 -56.12 1.29
N ASP A 237 35.64 -56.63 0.18
CA ASP A 237 36.73 -57.60 0.21
C ASP A 237 37.91 -56.95 0.94
N TRP A 238 38.30 -57.55 2.06
CA TRP A 238 39.31 -56.99 2.96
C TRP A 238 40.75 -57.21 2.48
N ASN A 239 40.94 -57.91 1.36
CA ASN A 239 42.24 -58.08 0.72
C ASN A 239 42.47 -56.99 -0.35
N PRO A 240 43.46 -56.09 -0.19
CA PRO A 240 44.03 -55.40 -1.35
C PRO A 240 44.70 -56.43 -2.28
N PRO A 241 44.86 -56.14 -3.58
CA PRO A 241 45.43 -57.10 -4.54
C PRO A 241 46.87 -57.49 -4.16
N GLU A 242 47.08 -58.78 -3.93
CA GLU A 242 48.38 -59.33 -3.57
C GLU A 242 49.35 -59.32 -4.77
N PHE A 243 50.60 -58.90 -4.53
CA PHE A 243 51.72 -59.18 -5.41
C PHE A 243 52.35 -60.52 -5.02
N SER A 244 52.42 -61.46 -5.97
CA SER A 244 52.76 -62.87 -5.75
C SER A 244 54.19 -63.14 -5.27
N ALA A 245 54.37 -64.13 -4.39
CA ALA A 245 55.67 -64.65 -3.92
C ALA A 245 55.93 -66.12 -4.35
N PRO A 246 57.21 -66.56 -4.51
CA PRO A 246 57.56 -67.84 -5.13
C PRO A 246 57.76 -69.05 -4.16
N GLN A 247 57.76 -70.27 -4.71
CA GLN A 247 57.81 -71.57 -3.99
C GLN A 247 59.22 -72.22 -3.90
N LYS A 248 59.32 -73.34 -3.14
CA LYS A 248 60.50 -74.22 -2.95
C LYS A 248 60.12 -75.72 -3.13
N ALA A 249 61.12 -76.61 -3.19
CA ALA A 249 60.97 -78.07 -3.37
C ALA A 249 61.99 -78.90 -2.53
N GLU A 250 61.81 -80.23 -2.47
CA GLU A 250 62.47 -81.19 -1.54
C GLU A 250 63.28 -82.32 -2.24
N LEU A 251 63.89 -83.26 -1.48
CA LEU A 251 64.79 -84.33 -1.98
C LEU A 251 64.78 -85.62 -1.11
N GLU A 252 65.15 -86.79 -1.67
CA GLU A 252 65.16 -88.14 -1.03
C GLU A 252 66.56 -88.79 -0.88
N VAL A 253 66.69 -89.86 -0.05
CA VAL A 253 67.96 -90.57 0.30
C VAL A 253 67.77 -92.10 0.45
N ARG A 254 68.83 -92.92 0.26
CA ARG A 254 68.86 -94.40 0.49
C ARG A 254 70.15 -94.92 1.15
N LEU A 255 70.14 -96.17 1.65
CA LEU A 255 71.17 -96.82 2.48
C LEU A 255 72.13 -97.80 1.73
N PRO A 256 73.33 -98.10 2.27
CA PRO A 256 74.38 -98.92 1.62
C PRO A 256 74.39 -100.43 1.99
N GLN A 257 75.28 -101.19 1.35
CA GLN A 257 75.51 -102.65 1.49
C GLN A 257 77.00 -102.99 1.76
N PRO A 258 77.33 -104.17 2.37
CA PRO A 258 78.70 -104.54 2.75
C PRO A 258 79.52 -105.22 1.64
N GLN A 259 80.85 -105.30 1.81
CA GLN A 259 81.79 -105.95 0.89
C GLN A 259 82.92 -106.74 1.61
N PRO A 260 83.61 -107.68 0.92
CA PRO A 260 84.41 -108.73 1.55
C PRO A 260 85.87 -108.36 1.89
N SER A 261 86.51 -109.19 2.71
CA SER A 261 87.93 -109.08 3.10
C SER A 261 88.89 -109.85 2.18
N LEU A 262 90.16 -109.43 2.17
CA LEU A 262 91.21 -109.96 1.28
C LEU A 262 91.73 -111.36 1.70
N PRO A 263 92.18 -112.19 0.75
CA PRO A 263 92.66 -113.54 1.02
C PRO A 263 94.03 -113.56 1.71
N ARG A 264 94.27 -114.57 2.54
CA ARG A 264 95.57 -114.80 3.21
C ARG A 264 96.48 -115.69 2.36
N VAL A 265 97.77 -115.36 2.30
CA VAL A 265 98.81 -116.21 1.71
C VAL A 265 99.12 -117.37 2.66
N LEU A 266 99.17 -118.60 2.13
CA LEU A 266 99.34 -119.84 2.91
C LEU A 266 100.65 -120.60 2.60
N THR A 267 101.48 -120.10 1.67
CA THR A 267 102.77 -120.71 1.30
C THR A 267 103.91 -120.17 2.17
N PRO A 268 104.82 -121.02 2.67
CA PRO A 268 106.06 -120.57 3.31
C PRO A 268 106.88 -119.69 2.36
N LEU A 269 107.42 -118.58 2.87
CA LEU A 269 108.33 -117.72 2.11
C LEU A 269 109.72 -118.35 2.02
N PRO A 270 110.43 -118.20 0.88
CA PRO A 270 111.80 -118.70 0.75
C PRO A 270 112.75 -117.91 1.66
N PHE A 271 113.60 -118.61 2.42
CA PHE A 271 114.69 -117.97 3.14
C PHE A 271 115.74 -117.46 2.13
N PRO A 272 116.23 -116.21 2.26
CA PRO A 272 117.29 -115.66 1.41
C PRO A 272 118.62 -116.38 1.67
N ASN A 273 119.33 -116.74 0.59
CA ASN A 273 120.54 -117.58 0.66
C ASN A 273 121.84 -116.77 0.82
N THR A 274 121.80 -115.46 0.60
CA THR A 274 122.96 -114.57 0.73
C THR A 274 122.70 -113.38 1.64
N LEU A 275 123.75 -112.88 2.30
CA LEU A 275 123.65 -111.80 3.29
C LEU A 275 123.07 -110.50 2.69
N ILE A 276 123.31 -110.25 1.41
CA ILE A 276 122.77 -109.10 0.66
C ILE A 276 121.27 -109.27 0.38
N GLU A 277 120.82 -110.48 0.03
CA GLU A 277 119.38 -110.79 -0.12
C GLU A 277 118.65 -110.70 1.22
N THR A 278 119.25 -111.17 2.31
CA THR A 278 118.69 -111.06 3.66
C THR A 278 118.47 -109.59 4.05
N VAL A 279 119.45 -108.72 3.81
CA VAL A 279 119.30 -107.28 4.03
C VAL A 279 118.21 -106.67 3.14
N ARG A 280 118.16 -107.00 1.84
CA ARG A 280 117.11 -106.51 0.93
C ARG A 280 115.71 -106.96 1.35
N HIS A 281 115.51 -108.23 1.69
CA HIS A 281 114.23 -108.75 2.19
C HIS A 281 113.84 -108.12 3.52
N THR A 282 114.80 -107.87 4.42
CA THR A 282 114.55 -107.24 5.73
C THR A 282 114.10 -105.79 5.54
N ILE A 283 114.74 -105.04 4.64
CA ILE A 283 114.35 -103.66 4.28
C ILE A 283 112.95 -103.66 3.65
N ALA A 284 112.68 -104.52 2.66
CA ALA A 284 111.37 -104.57 2.01
C ALA A 284 110.24 -104.98 2.98
N TYR A 285 110.51 -105.89 3.92
CA TYR A 285 109.54 -106.29 4.94
C TYR A 285 109.32 -105.19 5.99
N ALA A 286 110.37 -104.46 6.38
CA ALA A 286 110.26 -103.30 7.27
C ALA A 286 109.49 -102.14 6.62
N ASP A 287 109.72 -101.87 5.34
CA ASP A 287 109.00 -100.85 4.57
C ASP A 287 107.52 -101.23 4.37
N GLN A 288 107.23 -102.48 4.00
CA GLN A 288 105.86 -102.98 3.91
C GLN A 288 105.14 -102.97 5.28
N ALA A 289 105.83 -103.31 6.37
CA ALA A 289 105.28 -103.21 7.71
C ALA A 289 105.03 -101.75 8.13
N GLY A 290 105.93 -100.82 7.78
CA GLY A 290 105.77 -99.39 7.98
C GLY A 290 104.57 -98.82 7.21
N TYR A 291 104.43 -99.18 5.93
CA TYR A 291 103.28 -98.82 5.11
C TYR A 291 101.96 -99.36 5.67
N LEU A 292 101.93 -100.63 6.10
CA LEU A 292 100.73 -101.23 6.70
C LEU A 292 100.37 -100.59 8.05
N ALA A 293 101.36 -100.28 8.90
CA ALA A 293 101.15 -99.56 10.15
C ALA A 293 100.62 -98.14 9.89
N LYS A 294 101.20 -97.43 8.91
CA LYS A 294 100.76 -96.08 8.50
C LYS A 294 99.34 -96.09 7.94
N TYR A 295 99.02 -97.02 7.04
CA TYR A 295 97.67 -97.20 6.50
C TYR A 295 96.64 -97.58 7.58
N ALA A 296 97.03 -98.42 8.55
CA ALA A 296 96.17 -98.77 9.68
C ALA A 296 95.92 -97.57 10.61
N GLN A 297 96.95 -96.76 10.90
CA GLN A 297 96.81 -95.52 11.67
C GLN A 297 95.89 -94.52 10.96
N ASP A 298 96.14 -94.24 9.68
CA ASP A 298 95.36 -93.27 8.91
C ASP A 298 93.90 -93.73 8.74
N ARG A 299 93.66 -95.04 8.60
CA ARG A 299 92.30 -95.63 8.64
C ARG A 299 91.64 -95.54 10.01
N PHE A 300 92.39 -95.72 11.09
CA PHE A 300 91.85 -95.58 12.44
C PHE A 300 91.43 -94.13 12.71
N THR A 301 92.29 -93.16 12.43
CA THR A 301 91.98 -91.73 12.58
C THR A 301 90.78 -91.29 11.71
N ALA A 302 90.65 -91.81 10.49
CA ALA A 302 89.48 -91.53 9.65
C ALA A 302 88.18 -92.15 10.20
N LEU A 303 88.25 -93.34 10.80
CA LEU A 303 87.09 -94.01 11.40
C LEU A 303 86.67 -93.35 12.74
N ASP A 304 87.64 -92.92 13.53
CA ASP A 304 87.46 -92.18 14.79
C ASP A 304 86.75 -90.84 14.55
N ALA A 305 87.18 -90.10 13.51
CA ALA A 305 86.51 -88.86 13.08
C ALA A 305 85.06 -89.09 12.60
N ASP A 306 84.80 -90.13 11.79
CA ASP A 306 83.44 -90.47 11.35
C ASP A 306 82.56 -90.95 12.52
N PHE A 307 83.12 -91.68 13.49
CA PHE A 307 82.42 -92.08 14.72
C PHE A 307 82.02 -90.86 15.56
N HIS A 308 82.93 -89.90 15.77
CA HIS A 308 82.63 -88.66 16.48
C HIS A 308 81.58 -87.82 15.75
N ALA A 309 81.68 -87.63 14.44
CA ALA A 309 80.68 -86.89 13.65
C ALA A 309 79.29 -87.55 13.69
N ARG A 310 79.21 -88.89 13.61
CA ARG A 310 77.94 -89.64 13.80
C ARG A 310 77.39 -89.51 15.21
N SER A 311 78.25 -89.47 16.23
CA SER A 311 77.84 -89.31 17.62
C SER A 311 77.23 -87.92 17.86
N GLU A 312 77.79 -86.87 17.26
CA GLU A 312 77.22 -85.52 17.29
C GLU A 312 75.87 -85.46 16.56
N GLN A 313 75.77 -86.02 15.35
CA GLN A 313 74.50 -86.14 14.62
C GLN A 313 73.43 -86.89 15.42
N LEU A 314 73.80 -87.98 16.10
CA LEU A 314 72.90 -88.75 16.96
C LEU A 314 72.40 -87.91 18.15
N ASN A 315 73.27 -87.08 18.75
CA ASN A 315 72.90 -86.21 19.85
C ASN A 315 71.93 -85.10 19.40
N THR A 316 72.17 -84.47 18.26
CA THR A 316 71.23 -83.48 17.68
C THR A 316 69.87 -84.12 17.36
N ALA A 317 69.85 -85.26 16.67
CA ALA A 317 68.62 -85.98 16.36
C ALA A 317 67.86 -86.46 17.61
N ASN A 318 68.57 -86.77 18.70
CA ASN A 318 67.97 -87.06 20.01
C ASN A 318 67.37 -85.82 20.68
N SER A 319 67.97 -84.64 20.52
CA SER A 319 67.40 -83.38 21.01
C SER A 319 66.13 -83.02 20.24
N GLU A 320 66.17 -83.08 18.91
CA GLU A 320 65.00 -82.86 18.04
C GLU A 320 63.86 -83.84 18.38
N ASN A 321 64.17 -85.13 18.59
CA ASN A 321 63.19 -86.11 19.06
C ASN A 321 62.64 -85.80 20.47
N SER A 322 63.40 -85.12 21.32
CA SER A 322 62.95 -84.69 22.65
C SER A 322 61.98 -83.52 22.55
N ASP A 323 62.27 -82.53 21.69
CA ASP A 323 61.43 -81.35 21.49
C ASP A 323 60.13 -81.69 20.72
N LEU A 324 60.21 -82.50 19.66
CA LEU A 324 59.03 -83.02 18.97
C LEU A 324 58.09 -83.80 19.91
N LYS A 325 58.63 -84.56 20.89
CA LYS A 325 57.81 -85.24 21.91
C LYS A 325 57.12 -84.28 22.88
N LYS A 326 57.73 -83.12 23.20
CA LYS A 326 57.09 -82.07 24.00
C LYS A 326 55.94 -81.42 23.22
N GLU A 327 56.16 -81.15 21.93
CA GLU A 327 55.16 -80.53 21.06
C GLU A 327 53.97 -81.46 20.76
N ILE A 328 54.24 -82.74 20.45
CA ILE A 328 53.19 -83.77 20.32
C ILE A 328 52.37 -83.88 21.61
N LYS A 329 53.01 -83.82 22.79
CA LYS A 329 52.28 -83.82 24.06
C LYS A 329 51.40 -82.57 24.20
N LYS A 330 51.94 -81.37 23.93
CA LYS A 330 51.19 -80.10 23.99
C LYS A 330 49.94 -80.17 23.10
N LEU A 331 50.09 -80.63 21.86
CA LEU A 331 48.98 -80.78 20.91
C LEU A 331 47.95 -81.83 21.36
N ALA A 332 48.37 -82.89 22.03
CA ALA A 332 47.45 -83.88 22.61
C ALA A 332 46.67 -83.33 23.82
N ASP A 333 47.31 -82.51 24.66
CA ASP A 333 46.67 -81.80 25.77
C ASP A 333 45.66 -80.76 25.23
N GLU A 334 46.04 -79.95 24.22
CA GLU A 334 45.17 -78.99 23.53
C GLU A 334 43.98 -79.67 22.83
N LEU A 335 44.19 -80.79 22.12
CA LEU A 335 43.12 -81.59 21.52
C LEU A 335 42.14 -82.15 22.56
N THR A 336 42.61 -82.45 23.77
CA THR A 336 41.76 -82.93 24.87
C THR A 336 40.86 -81.82 25.40
N VAL A 337 41.39 -80.59 25.53
CA VAL A 337 40.60 -79.40 25.88
C VAL A 337 39.53 -79.12 24.82
N HIS A 338 39.91 -79.10 23.52
CA HIS A 338 38.94 -78.84 22.44
C HIS A 338 37.83 -79.89 22.34
N LYS A 339 38.12 -81.17 22.64
CA LYS A 339 37.08 -82.21 22.76
C LYS A 339 36.11 -81.93 23.91
N ALA A 340 36.60 -81.50 25.08
CA ALA A 340 35.74 -81.13 26.20
C ALA A 340 34.84 -79.93 25.85
N THR A 341 35.38 -78.89 25.19
CA THR A 341 34.58 -77.74 24.71
C THR A 341 33.54 -78.15 23.65
N THR A 342 33.88 -79.10 22.77
CA THR A 342 32.95 -79.62 21.77
C THR A 342 31.76 -80.35 22.43
N ASN A 343 32.01 -81.09 23.51
CA ASN A 343 30.96 -81.77 24.28
C ASN A 343 30.03 -80.76 24.99
N ASP A 344 30.56 -79.74 25.69
CA ASP A 344 29.76 -78.65 26.30
C ASP A 344 28.83 -77.99 25.29
N LEU A 345 29.36 -77.62 24.12
CA LEU A 345 28.56 -76.98 23.07
C LEU A 345 27.46 -77.91 22.53
N ASN A 346 27.72 -79.22 22.44
CA ASN A 346 26.74 -80.19 21.96
C ASN A 346 25.65 -80.51 23.00
N GLU A 347 25.99 -80.56 24.30
CA GLU A 347 25.02 -80.65 25.39
C GLU A 347 24.13 -79.40 25.44
N ARG A 348 24.72 -78.21 25.31
CA ARG A 348 23.99 -76.93 25.28
C ARG A 348 23.11 -76.78 24.04
N LEU A 349 23.56 -77.25 22.88
CA LEU A 349 22.74 -77.32 21.67
C LEU A 349 21.53 -78.25 21.87
N THR A 350 21.74 -79.42 22.47
CA THR A 350 20.67 -80.39 22.77
C THR A 350 19.65 -79.79 23.75
N ALA A 351 20.11 -79.11 24.81
CA ALA A 351 19.24 -78.41 25.75
C ALA A 351 18.43 -77.26 25.09
N ALA A 352 19.06 -76.49 24.20
CA ALA A 352 18.38 -75.43 23.45
C ALA A 352 17.31 -75.99 22.49
N GLN A 353 17.58 -77.12 21.84
CA GLN A 353 16.61 -77.81 20.98
C GLN A 353 15.42 -78.35 21.77
N ALA A 354 15.66 -78.91 22.97
CA ALA A 354 14.59 -79.36 23.88
C ALA A 354 13.69 -78.18 24.31
N ALA A 355 14.29 -77.08 24.77
CA ALA A 355 13.56 -75.87 25.18
C ALA A 355 12.77 -75.24 24.01
N ALA A 356 13.32 -75.25 22.79
CA ALA A 356 12.60 -74.80 21.59
C ALA A 356 11.38 -75.69 21.29
N SER A 357 11.49 -77.01 21.46
CA SER A 357 10.38 -77.94 21.29
C SER A 357 9.26 -77.74 22.34
N GLU A 358 9.62 -77.46 23.59
CA GLU A 358 8.67 -77.16 24.67
C GLU A 358 7.94 -75.82 24.44
N ALA A 359 8.68 -74.80 23.97
CA ALA A 359 8.10 -73.53 23.55
C ALA A 359 7.13 -73.70 22.37
N GLN A 360 7.50 -74.50 21.37
CA GLN A 360 6.65 -74.81 20.21
C GLN A 360 5.35 -75.53 20.62
N ALA A 361 5.43 -76.49 21.55
CA ALA A 361 4.27 -77.17 22.10
C ALA A 361 3.35 -76.20 22.89
N THR A 362 3.95 -75.29 23.66
CA THR A 362 3.23 -74.24 24.41
C THR A 362 2.51 -73.26 23.48
N ILE A 363 3.13 -72.88 22.35
CA ILE A 363 2.50 -72.05 21.32
C ILE A 363 1.34 -72.80 20.67
N ALA A 364 1.53 -74.06 20.27
CA ALA A 364 0.48 -74.88 19.67
C ALA A 364 -0.74 -75.07 20.60
N ALA A 365 -0.52 -75.20 21.92
CA ALA A 365 -1.58 -75.25 22.91
C ALA A 365 -2.37 -73.93 23.02
N LYS A 366 -1.67 -72.78 22.96
CA LYS A 366 -2.32 -71.45 22.95
C LYS A 366 -3.11 -71.22 21.66
N ASP A 367 -2.56 -71.59 20.51
CA ASP A 367 -3.26 -71.52 19.22
C ASP A 367 -4.54 -72.37 19.19
N ALA A 368 -4.55 -73.53 19.86
CA ALA A 368 -5.73 -74.37 19.98
C ALA A 368 -6.82 -73.70 20.83
N ASP A 369 -6.47 -73.04 21.93
CA ASP A 369 -7.44 -72.34 22.79
C ASP A 369 -7.93 -71.02 22.16
N ILE A 370 -7.08 -70.31 21.41
CA ILE A 370 -7.48 -69.18 20.56
C ILE A 370 -8.50 -69.63 19.50
N LYS A 371 -8.23 -70.74 18.78
CA LYS A 371 -9.17 -71.31 17.79
C LYS A 371 -10.49 -71.80 18.39
N LYS A 372 -10.48 -72.22 19.66
CA LYS A 372 -11.69 -72.60 20.41
C LYS A 372 -12.53 -71.37 20.75
N ASN A 373 -11.91 -70.29 21.22
CA ASN A 373 -12.59 -69.02 21.54
C ASN A 373 -13.09 -68.27 20.28
N ALA A 374 -12.43 -68.45 19.12
CA ALA A 374 -12.84 -67.83 17.86
C ALA A 374 -14.30 -68.16 17.42
N ASN A 375 -14.87 -69.28 17.86
CA ASN A 375 -16.27 -69.60 17.55
C ASN A 375 -17.30 -68.72 18.30
N ALA A 376 -16.90 -68.00 19.36
CA ALA A 376 -17.75 -67.01 20.02
C ALA A 376 -17.80 -65.65 19.29
N SER A 377 -16.81 -65.34 18.43
CA SER A 377 -16.72 -64.02 17.76
C SER A 377 -17.79 -63.79 16.70
N ARG A 378 -18.38 -64.85 16.13
CA ARG A 378 -19.30 -64.74 14.98
C ARG A 378 -20.57 -63.91 15.23
N GLU A 379 -21.02 -63.76 16.47
CA GLU A 379 -22.11 -62.83 16.80
C GLU A 379 -21.61 -61.38 16.96
N HIS A 380 -20.36 -61.19 17.40
CA HIS A 380 -19.73 -59.88 17.54
C HIS A 380 -19.46 -59.26 16.16
N ASP A 381 -18.81 -60.00 15.25
CA ASP A 381 -18.49 -59.55 13.89
C ASP A 381 -19.76 -59.06 13.15
N LEU A 382 -20.89 -59.75 13.33
CA LEU A 382 -22.17 -59.46 12.69
C LEU A 382 -22.89 -58.24 13.32
N ASN A 383 -22.56 -57.89 14.56
CA ASN A 383 -23.01 -56.67 15.22
C ASN A 383 -22.09 -55.47 14.93
N ASP A 384 -20.79 -55.70 14.81
CA ASP A 384 -19.81 -54.70 14.41
C ASP A 384 -20.02 -54.26 12.97
N HIS A 385 -20.27 -55.18 12.02
CA HIS A 385 -20.62 -54.81 10.65
C HIS A 385 -21.87 -53.93 10.59
N LYS A 386 -22.95 -54.27 11.31
CA LYS A 386 -24.15 -53.40 11.42
C LYS A 386 -23.84 -52.04 12.02
N THR A 387 -22.90 -51.98 12.96
CA THR A 387 -22.47 -50.73 13.61
C THR A 387 -21.63 -49.88 12.65
N ILE A 388 -20.74 -50.50 11.87
CA ILE A 388 -19.95 -49.86 10.81
C ILE A 388 -20.85 -49.34 9.69
N ASP A 389 -21.80 -50.14 9.20
CA ASP A 389 -22.77 -49.72 8.19
C ASP A 389 -23.62 -48.54 8.67
N ARG A 390 -24.08 -48.58 9.94
CA ARG A 390 -24.80 -47.45 10.55
C ARG A 390 -23.92 -46.21 10.67
N LEU A 391 -22.67 -46.35 11.09
CA LEU A 391 -21.73 -45.23 11.20
C LEU A 391 -21.33 -44.67 9.83
N ALA A 392 -21.23 -45.50 8.80
CA ALA A 392 -21.00 -45.07 7.41
C ALA A 392 -22.21 -44.31 6.86
N ALA A 393 -23.44 -44.80 7.09
CA ALA A 393 -24.67 -44.11 6.73
C ALA A 393 -24.82 -42.78 7.50
N GLN A 394 -24.48 -42.74 8.79
CA GLN A 394 -24.44 -41.49 9.56
C GLN A 394 -23.37 -40.53 9.04
N LEU A 395 -22.16 -41.00 8.72
CA LEU A 395 -21.10 -40.17 8.15
C LEU A 395 -21.49 -39.60 6.78
N GLN A 396 -22.13 -40.40 5.92
CA GLN A 396 -22.63 -39.94 4.62
C GLN A 396 -23.79 -38.96 4.77
N TYR A 397 -24.67 -39.14 5.75
CA TYR A 397 -25.72 -38.18 6.12
C TYR A 397 -25.10 -36.86 6.62
N GLU A 398 -24.14 -36.90 7.54
CA GLU A 398 -23.45 -35.70 8.04
C GLU A 398 -22.64 -34.98 6.96
N GLN A 399 -22.02 -35.71 6.02
CA GLN A 399 -21.37 -35.12 4.84
C GLN A 399 -22.38 -34.43 3.92
N SER A 400 -23.57 -35.03 3.72
CA SER A 400 -24.65 -34.46 2.90
C SER A 400 -25.25 -33.21 3.56
N SER A 401 -25.54 -33.30 4.87
CA SER A 401 -25.97 -32.19 5.74
C SER A 401 -24.96 -31.04 5.71
N LYS A 402 -23.66 -31.33 5.84
CA LYS A 402 -22.59 -30.34 5.73
C LYS A 402 -22.53 -29.69 4.34
N ALA A 403 -22.74 -30.44 3.26
CA ALA A 403 -22.80 -29.90 1.91
C ALA A 403 -24.04 -28.99 1.70
N GLU A 404 -25.19 -29.38 2.23
CA GLU A 404 -26.41 -28.57 2.21
C GLU A 404 -26.26 -27.28 3.04
N LEU A 405 -25.68 -27.38 4.25
CA LEU A 405 -25.33 -26.22 5.08
C LEU A 405 -24.32 -25.31 4.40
N GLN A 406 -23.32 -25.84 3.70
CA GLN A 406 -22.36 -25.04 2.94
C GLN A 406 -23.02 -24.35 1.74
N ASN A 407 -23.93 -25.01 1.03
CA ASN A 407 -24.70 -24.41 -0.06
C ASN A 407 -25.61 -23.28 0.46
N ASN A 408 -26.32 -23.52 1.58
CA ASN A 408 -27.15 -22.52 2.23
C ASN A 408 -26.30 -21.34 2.74
N PHE A 409 -25.14 -21.59 3.36
CA PHE A 409 -24.20 -20.55 3.77
C PHE A 409 -23.72 -19.70 2.57
N ASN A 410 -23.33 -20.34 1.47
CA ASN A 410 -22.93 -19.65 0.24
C ASN A 410 -24.08 -18.80 -0.32
N GLU A 411 -25.33 -19.30 -0.28
CA GLU A 411 -26.50 -18.54 -0.71
C GLU A 411 -26.81 -17.36 0.22
N GLN A 412 -26.76 -17.54 1.55
CA GLN A 412 -26.95 -16.44 2.49
C GLN A 412 -25.83 -15.39 2.39
N SER A 413 -24.58 -15.79 2.16
CA SER A 413 -23.48 -14.85 1.87
C SER A 413 -23.72 -14.05 0.58
N LYS A 414 -24.23 -14.70 -0.49
CA LYS A 414 -24.63 -13.98 -1.71
C LYS A 414 -25.79 -13.01 -1.46
N ARG A 415 -26.83 -13.46 -0.74
CA ARG A 415 -27.99 -12.64 -0.34
C ARG A 415 -27.58 -11.46 0.55
N LEU A 416 -26.59 -11.64 1.42
CA LEU A 416 -26.00 -10.59 2.25
C LEU A 416 -25.30 -9.53 1.40
N VAL A 417 -24.42 -9.92 0.48
CA VAL A 417 -23.75 -8.97 -0.43
C VAL A 417 -24.76 -8.24 -1.32
N GLU A 418 -25.80 -8.91 -1.80
CA GLU A 418 -26.91 -8.26 -2.52
C GLU A 418 -27.70 -7.29 -1.63
N ALA A 419 -27.89 -7.59 -0.33
CA ALA A 419 -28.57 -6.72 0.62
C ALA A 419 -27.71 -5.51 1.01
N GLU A 420 -26.40 -5.68 1.22
CA GLU A 420 -25.43 -4.61 1.48
C GLU A 420 -25.35 -3.64 0.29
N ALA A 421 -25.32 -4.16 -0.95
CA ALA A 421 -25.37 -3.34 -2.15
C ALA A 421 -26.67 -2.51 -2.23
N ARG A 422 -27.84 -3.12 -1.93
CA ARG A 422 -29.13 -2.41 -1.85
C ARG A 422 -29.15 -1.38 -0.72
N ALA A 423 -28.58 -1.69 0.45
CA ALA A 423 -28.49 -0.79 1.59
C ALA A 423 -27.60 0.43 1.28
N LYS A 424 -26.49 0.24 0.56
CA LYS A 424 -25.65 1.33 0.08
C LYS A 424 -26.41 2.24 -0.90
N ILE A 425 -27.09 1.66 -1.90
CA ILE A 425 -27.92 2.42 -2.86
C ILE A 425 -29.04 3.17 -2.11
N ALA A 426 -29.64 2.60 -1.08
CA ALA A 426 -30.61 3.28 -0.24
C ALA A 426 -29.99 4.44 0.55
N ALA A 427 -28.79 4.27 1.11
CA ALA A 427 -28.07 5.33 1.82
C ALA A 427 -27.68 6.50 0.88
N ASP A 428 -27.15 6.20 -0.30
CA ASP A 428 -26.81 7.20 -1.32
C ASP A 428 -28.08 7.99 -1.76
N ASN A 429 -29.22 7.30 -1.91
CA ASN A 429 -30.52 7.95 -2.17
C ASN A 429 -31.00 8.81 -0.99
N VAL A 430 -30.83 8.37 0.26
CA VAL A 430 -31.17 9.16 1.46
C VAL A 430 -30.31 10.42 1.56
N ILE A 431 -29.01 10.34 1.24
CA ILE A 431 -28.13 11.51 1.17
C ILE A 431 -28.65 12.49 0.09
N GLY A 432 -28.96 11.99 -1.11
CA GLY A 432 -29.51 12.80 -2.20
C GLY A 432 -30.86 13.45 -1.89
N LEU A 433 -31.75 12.74 -1.19
CA LEU A 433 -33.04 13.26 -0.74
C LEU A 433 -32.88 14.27 0.41
N THR A 434 -31.94 14.06 1.33
CA THR A 434 -31.64 15.00 2.42
C THR A 434 -31.08 16.33 1.88
N ALA A 435 -30.19 16.27 0.88
CA ALA A 435 -29.70 17.45 0.19
C ALA A 435 -30.83 18.21 -0.55
N ARG A 436 -31.77 17.49 -1.17
CA ARG A 436 -32.96 18.11 -1.78
C ARG A 436 -33.90 18.72 -0.75
N LEU A 437 -34.10 18.08 0.40
CA LEU A 437 -34.91 18.61 1.50
C LEU A 437 -34.36 19.97 1.96
N ALA A 438 -33.07 20.04 2.26
CA ALA A 438 -32.42 21.27 2.71
C ALA A 438 -32.51 22.42 1.67
N ILE A 439 -32.47 22.10 0.36
CA ILE A 439 -32.69 23.09 -0.71
C ILE A 439 -34.14 23.59 -0.72
N VAL A 440 -35.11 22.68 -0.56
CA VAL A 440 -36.55 23.04 -0.51
C VAL A 440 -36.90 23.81 0.76
N GLU A 441 -36.33 23.47 1.91
CA GLU A 441 -36.47 24.21 3.17
C GLU A 441 -35.87 25.61 3.07
N ALA A 442 -34.69 25.75 2.45
CA ALA A 442 -34.09 27.05 2.18
C ALA A 442 -34.94 27.91 1.24
N GLN A 443 -35.50 27.34 0.17
CA GLN A 443 -36.43 28.06 -0.71
C GLN A 443 -37.70 28.45 0.04
N LEU A 444 -38.29 27.54 0.83
CA LEU A 444 -39.51 27.81 1.61
C LEU A 444 -39.31 28.97 2.60
N GLU A 445 -38.13 29.10 3.22
CA GLU A 445 -37.81 30.22 4.10
C GLU A 445 -37.58 31.55 3.33
N VAL A 446 -37.16 31.51 2.06
CA VAL A 446 -37.13 32.68 1.17
C VAL A 446 -38.56 33.10 0.80
N GLU A 447 -39.39 32.16 0.32
CA GLU A 447 -40.80 32.42 -0.01
C GLU A 447 -41.59 32.92 1.21
N ARG A 448 -41.29 32.41 2.42
CA ARG A 448 -41.91 32.86 3.68
C ARG A 448 -41.54 34.31 3.98
N LYS A 449 -40.26 34.68 3.84
CA LYS A 449 -39.79 36.06 4.03
C LYS A 449 -40.38 37.02 2.99
N ASP A 450 -40.47 36.61 1.72
CA ASP A 450 -41.10 37.44 0.69
C ASP A 450 -42.63 37.53 0.88
N GLY A 451 -43.28 36.48 1.38
CA GLY A 451 -44.67 36.54 1.82
C GLY A 451 -44.90 37.51 2.98
N GLU A 452 -44.01 37.55 3.97
CA GLU A 452 -44.06 38.54 5.06
C GLU A 452 -43.80 39.96 4.56
N ARG A 453 -42.84 40.15 3.63
CA ARG A 453 -42.56 41.42 2.97
C ARG A 453 -43.76 41.92 2.18
N LEU A 454 -44.32 41.11 1.29
CA LEU A 454 -45.52 41.43 0.50
C LEU A 454 -46.74 41.71 1.39
N LYS A 455 -46.86 41.05 2.55
CA LYS A 455 -47.91 41.33 3.53
C LYS A 455 -47.71 42.69 4.22
N ALA A 456 -46.47 43.08 4.53
CA ALA A 456 -46.15 44.40 5.06
C ALA A 456 -46.34 45.51 4.00
N GLU A 457 -45.92 45.27 2.76
CA GLU A 457 -46.15 46.17 1.61
C GLU A 457 -47.66 46.37 1.36
N ASN A 458 -48.44 45.29 1.30
CA ASN A 458 -49.91 45.38 1.16
C ASN A 458 -50.58 46.10 2.35
N LYS A 459 -50.08 45.94 3.58
CA LYS A 459 -50.59 46.69 4.73
C LYS A 459 -50.35 48.19 4.56
N ASN A 460 -49.11 48.59 4.25
CA ASN A 460 -48.74 49.99 3.99
C ASN A 460 -49.57 50.58 2.84
N MET A 461 -49.74 49.85 1.74
CA MET A 461 -50.59 50.28 0.62
C MET A 461 -52.06 50.43 1.04
N SER A 462 -52.58 49.55 1.90
CA SER A 462 -53.95 49.65 2.44
C SER A 462 -54.13 50.86 3.36
N GLU A 463 -53.16 51.12 4.26
CA GLU A 463 -53.12 52.31 5.11
C GLU A 463 -53.05 53.60 4.27
N LYS A 464 -52.29 53.57 3.17
CA LYS A 464 -52.17 54.68 2.22
C LYS A 464 -53.42 54.90 1.36
N ILE A 465 -54.12 53.84 0.97
CA ILE A 465 -55.45 53.94 0.32
C ILE A 465 -56.44 54.59 1.28
N ALA A 466 -56.54 54.11 2.53
CA ALA A 466 -57.45 54.69 3.53
C ALA A 466 -57.14 56.16 3.85
N GLN A 467 -55.85 56.57 3.80
CA GLN A 467 -55.48 57.98 3.90
C GLN A 467 -55.92 58.79 2.66
N LEU A 468 -55.69 58.28 1.44
CA LEU A 468 -56.13 58.94 0.20
C LEU A 468 -57.66 59.05 0.12
N GLU A 469 -58.41 58.04 0.56
CA GLU A 469 -59.89 58.11 0.67
C GLU A 469 -60.32 59.22 1.64
N LYS A 470 -59.63 59.38 2.77
CA LYS A 470 -59.88 60.45 3.74
C LYS A 470 -59.55 61.83 3.18
N GLU A 471 -58.46 61.95 2.40
CA GLU A 471 -58.09 63.19 1.71
C GLU A 471 -59.11 63.53 0.60
N VAL A 472 -59.58 62.55 -0.17
CA VAL A 472 -60.66 62.71 -1.16
C VAL A 472 -61.97 63.15 -0.50
N MET A 473 -62.38 62.55 0.63
CA MET A 473 -63.55 63.02 1.39
C MET A 473 -63.37 64.45 1.91
N GLY A 474 -62.16 64.83 2.32
CA GLY A 474 -61.82 66.19 2.71
C GLY A 474 -61.96 67.18 1.55
N LEU A 475 -61.41 66.86 0.39
CA LEU A 475 -61.50 67.65 -0.84
C LEU A 475 -62.94 67.74 -1.37
N GLN A 476 -63.72 66.67 -1.31
CA GLN A 476 -65.15 66.69 -1.65
C GLN A 476 -65.94 67.61 -0.74
N ARG A 477 -65.62 67.64 0.57
CA ARG A 477 -66.25 68.58 1.52
C ARG A 477 -65.86 70.03 1.22
N GLN A 478 -64.59 70.29 0.92
CA GLN A 478 -64.13 71.63 0.51
C GLN A 478 -64.78 72.07 -0.81
N LEU A 479 -64.91 71.18 -1.79
CA LEU A 479 -65.60 71.47 -3.06
C LEU A 479 -67.08 71.78 -2.84
N LYS A 480 -67.78 71.01 -2.00
CA LYS A 480 -69.18 71.29 -1.63
C LYS A 480 -69.32 72.67 -0.99
N GLN A 481 -68.44 73.00 -0.04
CA GLN A 481 -68.47 74.29 0.65
C GLN A 481 -68.13 75.46 -0.29
N ALA A 482 -67.15 75.29 -1.20
CA ALA A 482 -66.84 76.29 -2.22
C ALA A 482 -67.99 76.52 -3.22
N LEU A 483 -68.79 75.49 -3.53
CA LEU A 483 -70.01 75.64 -4.34
C LEU A 483 -71.11 76.40 -3.57
N GLU A 484 -71.25 76.16 -2.27
CA GLU A 484 -72.16 76.91 -1.38
C GLU A 484 -71.73 78.38 -1.23
N ASP A 485 -70.43 78.65 -1.12
CA ASP A 485 -69.86 80.01 -1.11
C ASP A 485 -70.08 80.73 -2.46
N VAL A 486 -69.92 80.03 -3.59
CA VAL A 486 -70.15 80.60 -4.94
C VAL A 486 -71.62 80.96 -5.17
N GLU A 487 -72.57 80.11 -4.76
CA GLU A 487 -73.99 80.43 -4.89
C GLU A 487 -74.38 81.58 -3.95
N SER A 488 -73.83 81.63 -2.73
CA SER A 488 -73.99 82.76 -1.80
C SER A 488 -73.44 84.08 -2.36
N GLN A 489 -72.29 84.06 -3.04
CA GLN A 489 -71.77 85.23 -3.74
C GLN A 489 -72.62 85.64 -4.95
N LYS A 490 -73.23 84.67 -5.65
CA LYS A 490 -74.12 84.89 -6.79
C LYS A 490 -75.45 85.54 -6.35
N GLU A 491 -76.01 85.15 -5.21
CA GLU A 491 -77.13 85.88 -4.58
C GLU A 491 -76.74 87.32 -4.21
N LEU A 492 -75.56 87.52 -3.60
CA LEU A 492 -75.05 88.85 -3.24
C LEU A 492 -74.81 89.75 -4.47
N VAL A 493 -74.34 89.18 -5.58
CA VAL A 493 -74.17 89.89 -6.87
C VAL A 493 -75.53 90.25 -7.48
N ASN A 494 -76.53 89.37 -7.44
CA ASN A 494 -77.88 89.68 -7.87
C ASN A 494 -78.49 90.83 -7.05
N LEU A 495 -78.35 90.79 -5.71
CA LEU A 495 -78.82 91.85 -4.82
C LEU A 495 -78.15 93.20 -5.13
N LYS A 496 -76.82 93.22 -5.27
CA LYS A 496 -76.09 94.45 -5.66
C LYS A 496 -76.48 94.95 -7.05
N SER A 497 -76.73 94.06 -8.01
CA SER A 497 -77.16 94.43 -9.35
C SER A 497 -78.55 95.09 -9.35
N LYS A 498 -79.46 94.64 -8.47
CA LYS A 498 -80.75 95.29 -8.24
C LYS A 498 -80.57 96.71 -7.70
N THR A 499 -79.72 96.90 -6.68
CA THR A 499 -79.43 98.24 -6.11
C THR A 499 -78.75 99.18 -7.12
N ILE A 500 -77.89 98.65 -8.00
CA ILE A 500 -77.29 99.45 -9.09
C ILE A 500 -78.36 99.88 -10.11
N GLY A 501 -79.36 99.03 -10.39
CA GLY A 501 -80.53 99.39 -11.19
C GLY A 501 -81.35 100.51 -10.54
N GLU A 502 -81.68 100.38 -9.26
CA GLU A 502 -82.40 101.39 -8.48
C GLU A 502 -81.67 102.74 -8.47
N GLN A 503 -80.34 102.74 -8.34
CA GLN A 503 -79.52 103.94 -8.44
C GLN A 503 -79.42 104.51 -9.86
N ALA A 504 -79.47 103.68 -10.90
CA ALA A 504 -79.51 104.14 -12.29
C ALA A 504 -80.82 104.86 -12.62
N ASP A 505 -81.96 104.36 -12.11
CA ASP A 505 -83.27 105.01 -12.25
C ASP A 505 -83.30 106.36 -11.51
N GLU A 506 -82.73 106.45 -10.30
CA GLU A 506 -82.55 107.74 -9.60
C GLU A 506 -81.71 108.73 -10.42
N ILE A 507 -80.61 108.28 -11.03
CA ILE A 507 -79.77 109.12 -11.89
C ILE A 507 -80.55 109.62 -13.12
N ILE A 508 -81.35 108.78 -13.76
CA ILE A 508 -82.20 109.17 -14.91
C ILE A 508 -83.22 110.23 -14.51
N GLU A 509 -83.85 110.11 -13.33
CA GLU A 509 -84.78 111.12 -12.82
C GLU A 509 -84.05 112.43 -12.45
N HIS A 510 -82.85 112.34 -11.88
CA HIS A 510 -82.00 113.50 -11.62
C HIS A 510 -81.58 114.20 -12.93
N GLU A 511 -81.17 113.48 -13.98
CA GLU A 511 -80.89 114.07 -15.29
C GLU A 511 -82.13 114.76 -15.87
N LYS A 512 -83.33 114.19 -15.71
CA LYS A 512 -84.58 114.81 -16.16
C LYS A 512 -84.82 116.15 -15.45
N LYS A 513 -84.69 116.19 -14.12
CA LYS A 513 -84.78 117.41 -13.30
C LYS A 513 -83.69 118.44 -13.66
N VAL A 514 -82.51 117.99 -14.08
CA VAL A 514 -81.44 118.87 -14.60
C VAL A 514 -81.81 119.42 -15.99
N ARG A 515 -82.31 118.59 -16.91
CA ARG A 515 -82.76 119.03 -18.25
C ARG A 515 -83.89 120.07 -18.15
N GLU A 516 -84.88 119.84 -17.29
CA GLU A 516 -85.96 120.80 -17.01
C GLU A 516 -85.42 122.15 -16.48
N LYS A 517 -84.46 122.11 -15.54
CA LYS A 517 -83.78 123.32 -15.04
C LYS A 517 -82.88 123.99 -16.09
N THR A 518 -82.27 123.23 -16.99
CA THR A 518 -81.43 123.76 -18.08
C THR A 518 -82.28 124.52 -19.10
N ILE A 519 -83.47 124.00 -19.45
CA ILE A 519 -84.43 124.69 -20.31
C ILE A 519 -84.94 126.00 -19.66
N ALA A 520 -85.16 126.00 -18.35
CA ALA A 520 -85.47 127.23 -17.60
C ALA A 520 -84.28 128.21 -17.56
N LEU A 521 -83.05 127.69 -17.43
CA LEU A 521 -81.82 128.47 -17.42
C LEU A 521 -81.55 129.12 -18.77
N ASP A 522 -81.69 128.42 -19.91
CA ASP A 522 -81.52 129.00 -21.25
C ASP A 522 -82.53 130.12 -21.52
N LYS A 523 -83.75 130.01 -20.98
CA LYS A 523 -84.76 131.07 -21.03
C LYS A 523 -84.29 132.32 -20.29
N LEU A 524 -83.86 132.15 -19.04
CA LEU A 524 -83.25 133.21 -18.22
C LEU A 524 -81.94 133.74 -18.83
N GLN A 525 -81.17 132.91 -19.52
CA GLN A 525 -79.90 133.27 -20.15
C GLN A 525 -80.11 134.03 -21.46
N THR A 526 -81.24 133.81 -22.15
CA THR A 526 -81.68 134.63 -23.29
C THR A 526 -82.10 136.03 -22.81
N GLU A 527 -82.91 136.11 -21.74
CA GLU A 527 -83.24 137.39 -21.08
C GLU A 527 -81.98 138.08 -20.51
N PHE A 528 -81.05 137.32 -19.95
CA PHE A 528 -79.80 137.83 -19.40
C PHE A 528 -78.81 138.25 -20.49
N LEU A 529 -78.77 137.62 -21.69
CA LEU A 529 -77.96 138.12 -22.81
C LEU A 529 -78.43 139.51 -23.25
N GLY A 530 -79.75 139.76 -23.23
CA GLY A 530 -80.32 141.10 -23.45
C GLY A 530 -79.85 142.15 -22.44
N LYS A 531 -79.52 141.75 -21.21
CA LYS A 531 -78.93 142.63 -20.17
C LYS A 531 -77.40 142.57 -20.09
N LYS A 532 -76.76 141.53 -20.61
CA LYS A 532 -75.30 141.36 -20.57
C LYS A 532 -74.60 142.21 -21.63
N GLN A 533 -75.31 142.63 -22.67
CA GLN A 533 -74.89 143.73 -23.54
C GLN A 533 -74.71 145.07 -22.79
N GLU A 534 -75.20 145.21 -21.55
CA GLU A 534 -74.98 146.39 -20.72
C GLU A 534 -73.78 146.26 -19.74
N LEU A 535 -73.24 145.06 -19.42
CA LEU A 535 -72.37 144.90 -18.22
C LEU A 535 -71.45 143.64 -18.12
N THR A 536 -70.18 143.62 -18.59
CA THR A 536 -69.17 142.54 -18.26
C THR A 536 -67.67 142.93 -18.47
N HIS A 537 -66.76 142.65 -17.48
CA HIS A 537 -65.32 143.08 -17.43
C HIS A 537 -64.43 142.30 -16.32
N HIS A 538 -63.67 141.18 -16.61
CA HIS A 538 -62.51 140.46 -15.85
C HIS A 538 -62.69 139.41 -14.65
N PHE A 539 -61.67 138.70 -14.02
CA PHE A 539 -60.73 137.57 -14.45
C PHE A 539 -59.80 136.81 -13.35
N ASN A 540 -59.67 135.43 -13.34
CA ASN A 540 -58.56 134.37 -13.09
C ASN A 540 -57.52 134.33 -11.85
N GLU A 541 -56.66 133.31 -11.41
CA GLU A 541 -56.28 131.83 -11.60
C GLU A 541 -55.18 131.17 -10.58
N VAL A 542 -54.68 129.88 -10.76
CA VAL A 542 -53.35 129.18 -10.31
C VAL A 542 -53.17 128.46 -8.88
N HIS A 543 -52.34 127.42 -8.43
CA HIS A 543 -51.44 126.19 -8.76
C HIS A 543 -51.21 125.27 -7.45
N GLY A 544 -50.42 124.16 -7.13
CA GLY A 544 -49.30 123.17 -7.55
C GLY A 544 -49.03 122.10 -6.37
N SER A 545 -48.10 121.09 -6.11
CA SER A 545 -46.91 120.22 -6.56
C SER A 545 -46.64 119.05 -5.46
N SER A 546 -45.73 118.01 -5.23
CA SER A 546 -44.53 117.14 -5.71
C SER A 546 -44.17 116.04 -4.56
N ASN A 547 -43.30 114.94 -4.46
CA ASN A 547 -42.33 113.99 -5.18
C ASN A 547 -41.92 112.67 -4.31
N ALA A 548 -40.98 111.69 -4.68
CA ALA A 548 -40.75 110.32 -4.01
C ALA A 548 -39.33 109.51 -4.09
N PRO A 549 -39.07 108.29 -3.44
CA PRO A 549 -37.72 107.59 -3.16
C PRO A 549 -37.37 106.07 -3.62
N GLN A 550 -36.44 105.25 -2.98
CA GLN A 550 -35.69 104.00 -3.51
C GLN A 550 -35.31 102.73 -2.57
N GLY A 551 -34.48 101.71 -3.01
CA GLY A 551 -34.17 100.37 -2.35
C GLY A 551 -32.83 99.54 -2.63
N LEU A 552 -32.79 98.18 -2.39
CA LEU A 552 -31.62 97.22 -2.18
C LEU A 552 -30.61 96.87 -3.34
N LYS A 553 -29.42 96.27 -3.01
CA LYS A 553 -28.32 95.87 -3.96
C LYS A 553 -27.65 94.47 -3.75
N LEU A 554 -27.48 93.69 -4.82
CA LEU A 554 -26.72 92.41 -4.90
C LEU A 554 -25.19 92.64 -5.08
N ARG A 555 -24.32 91.71 -4.62
CA ARG A 555 -22.85 91.77 -4.79
C ARG A 555 -22.25 90.61 -5.58
N PHE A 556 -22.48 89.34 -5.19
CA PHE A 556 -21.99 88.17 -5.93
C PHE A 556 -22.69 86.86 -5.51
N ARG A 557 -22.48 85.80 -6.30
CA ARG A 557 -22.94 84.42 -6.07
C ARG A 557 -21.77 83.50 -5.72
N CYS A 558 -21.92 82.65 -4.70
CA CYS A 558 -20.86 81.76 -4.24
C CYS A 558 -21.37 80.47 -3.57
N ASN A 559 -20.50 79.46 -3.45
CA ASN A 559 -20.65 78.44 -2.40
C ASN A 559 -19.95 78.92 -1.12
N VAL A 560 -20.56 78.66 0.04
CA VAL A 560 -19.94 78.89 1.35
C VAL A 560 -19.30 77.58 1.81
N ARG A 561 -17.97 77.49 1.80
CA ARG A 561 -17.22 76.29 2.24
C ARG A 561 -16.62 76.51 3.63
N SER A 562 -16.80 75.56 4.55
CA SER A 562 -16.12 75.57 5.86
C SER A 562 -14.63 75.24 5.73
N GLU A 563 -13.78 75.88 6.52
CA GLU A 563 -12.34 75.58 6.60
C GLU A 563 -11.98 74.58 7.71
N HIS A 564 -12.95 73.89 8.32
CA HIS A 564 -12.69 72.94 9.40
C HIS A 564 -11.99 71.64 8.93
N SER A 565 -12.14 71.23 7.67
CA SER A 565 -11.51 70.03 7.11
C SER A 565 -10.59 70.32 5.94
N SER A 566 -9.43 69.67 5.95
CA SER A 566 -8.49 69.59 4.83
C SER A 566 -8.66 68.29 4.00
N ARG A 567 -9.59 67.40 4.39
CA ARG A 567 -9.78 66.08 3.76
C ARG A 567 -10.93 66.05 2.75
N GLN A 568 -11.92 66.92 2.90
CA GLN A 568 -13.06 67.02 1.99
C GLN A 568 -13.65 68.45 2.02
N ASP A 569 -14.15 68.92 0.89
CA ASP A 569 -14.90 70.18 0.85
C ASP A 569 -16.27 69.99 1.53
N VAL A 570 -16.55 70.83 2.53
CA VAL A 570 -17.81 70.84 3.28
C VAL A 570 -18.51 72.17 3.05
N PHE A 571 -19.71 72.12 2.47
CA PHE A 571 -20.49 73.31 2.12
C PHE A 571 -21.66 73.54 3.07
N VAL A 572 -22.07 74.81 3.19
CA VAL A 572 -23.37 75.19 3.74
C VAL A 572 -24.46 74.83 2.74
N ASP A 573 -25.29 73.86 3.10
CA ASP A 573 -26.35 73.25 2.27
C ASP A 573 -27.73 73.52 2.89
N LEU A 574 -28.69 73.89 2.04
CA LEU A 574 -30.07 74.11 2.44
C LEU A 574 -30.85 72.78 2.48
N SER A 575 -31.00 72.22 3.68
CA SER A 575 -31.56 70.87 3.87
C SER A 575 -33.00 70.76 3.37
N GLY A 576 -33.23 69.85 2.42
CA GLY A 576 -34.56 69.64 1.82
C GLY A 576 -35.15 70.88 1.15
N GLY A 577 -34.32 71.82 0.66
CA GLY A 577 -34.80 73.09 0.11
C GLY A 577 -35.37 74.05 1.18
N GLY A 578 -35.07 73.82 2.46
CA GLY A 578 -35.45 74.67 3.60
C GLY A 578 -36.63 74.15 4.41
N GLY A 579 -37.20 72.99 4.05
CA GLY A 579 -38.31 72.36 4.79
C GLY A 579 -37.90 71.49 5.98
N ASN A 580 -36.61 71.12 6.09
CA ASN A 580 -36.12 70.21 7.12
C ASN A 580 -35.73 70.92 8.43
N THR A 581 -35.52 70.13 9.50
CA THR A 581 -34.82 70.57 10.71
C THR A 581 -33.60 69.66 10.92
N PRO A 582 -32.36 70.19 10.97
CA PRO A 582 -32.00 71.61 10.77
C PRO A 582 -32.32 72.09 9.35
N ALA A 583 -32.63 73.37 9.19
CA ALA A 583 -32.89 73.96 7.87
C ALA A 583 -31.59 74.13 7.06
N VAL A 584 -30.46 74.28 7.75
CA VAL A 584 -29.15 74.54 7.17
C VAL A 584 -28.15 73.53 7.74
N GLN A 585 -27.45 72.82 6.87
CA GLN A 585 -26.62 71.68 7.23
C GLN A 585 -25.26 71.70 6.53
N ALA A 586 -24.30 70.97 7.08
CA ALA A 586 -23.10 70.57 6.37
C ALA A 586 -23.44 69.51 5.33
N PHE A 587 -22.89 69.66 4.12
CA PHE A 587 -22.90 68.58 3.14
C PHE A 587 -21.58 68.57 2.36
N SER A 588 -21.01 67.36 2.24
CA SER A 588 -19.85 67.04 1.42
C SER A 588 -20.27 66.06 0.33
N GLY A 589 -19.81 66.29 -0.90
CA GLY A 589 -20.30 65.61 -2.10
C GLY A 589 -21.47 66.34 -2.75
N GLY A 590 -21.35 66.55 -4.07
CA GLY A 590 -22.25 67.39 -4.85
C GLY A 590 -21.44 68.28 -5.80
N SER A 591 -21.99 68.59 -6.98
CA SER A 591 -21.32 69.54 -7.86
C SER A 591 -21.59 70.96 -7.35
N ASN A 592 -20.56 71.57 -6.77
CA ASN A 592 -20.57 72.95 -6.27
C ASN A 592 -21.06 73.98 -7.32
N LYS A 593 -20.92 73.68 -8.61
CA LYS A 593 -21.43 74.47 -9.74
C LYS A 593 -22.94 74.35 -10.00
N TRP A 594 -23.62 73.32 -9.52
CA TRP A 594 -25.00 72.99 -9.93
C TRP A 594 -26.00 72.69 -8.80
N ASN A 595 -25.56 72.33 -7.59
CA ASN A 595 -26.51 72.14 -6.48
C ASN A 595 -27.01 73.49 -5.93
N LEU A 596 -28.21 73.90 -6.34
CA LEU A 596 -28.84 75.16 -5.89
C LEU A 596 -29.00 75.27 -4.37
N ASN A 597 -29.05 74.16 -3.62
CA ASN A 597 -29.09 74.20 -2.15
C ASN A 597 -27.76 74.67 -1.53
N GLN A 598 -26.65 74.60 -2.28
CA GLN A 598 -25.29 74.98 -1.83
C GLN A 598 -24.81 76.30 -2.44
N ILE A 599 -25.63 76.98 -3.25
CA ILE A 599 -25.28 78.21 -3.95
C ILE A 599 -26.06 79.38 -3.34
N TRP A 600 -25.34 80.41 -2.91
CA TRP A 600 -25.84 81.51 -2.10
C TRP A 600 -25.52 82.85 -2.76
N ASP A 601 -26.52 83.74 -2.78
CA ASP A 601 -26.41 85.12 -3.24
C ASP A 601 -26.14 86.04 -2.06
N ILE A 602 -25.06 86.83 -2.19
CA ILE A 602 -24.58 87.77 -1.17
C ILE A 602 -25.01 89.19 -1.57
N TYR A 603 -25.91 89.78 -0.79
CA TYR A 603 -26.39 91.16 -0.95
C TYR A 603 -25.72 92.06 0.08
N SER A 604 -25.51 93.34 -0.24
CA SER A 604 -25.20 94.34 0.78
C SER A 604 -26.48 94.72 1.54
N ALA A 605 -26.38 94.86 2.85
CA ALA A 605 -27.37 95.66 3.58
C ALA A 605 -27.29 97.14 3.13
N PRO A 606 -28.38 97.93 3.21
CA PRO A 606 -28.32 99.36 2.94
C PRO A 606 -27.19 100.04 3.72
N ASP A 607 -26.48 100.94 3.06
CA ASP A 607 -25.41 101.78 3.61
C ASP A 607 -24.26 101.04 4.33
N SER A 608 -24.05 99.73 4.04
CA SER A 608 -22.93 98.96 4.59
C SER A 608 -22.15 98.15 3.53
N ASN A 609 -20.83 98.12 3.74
CA ASN A 609 -19.88 97.36 2.91
C ASN A 609 -19.21 96.18 3.66
N ASN A 610 -19.51 95.98 4.95
CA ASN A 610 -19.08 94.83 5.75
C ASN A 610 -20.26 93.99 6.30
N ARG A 611 -21.50 94.45 6.15
CA ARG A 611 -22.71 93.71 6.51
C ARG A 611 -23.43 93.18 5.28
N VAL A 612 -23.71 91.89 5.27
CA VAL A 612 -24.35 91.20 4.16
C VAL A 612 -25.67 90.53 4.56
N ILE A 613 -26.55 90.37 3.57
CA ILE A 613 -27.72 89.50 3.64
C ILE A 613 -27.43 88.31 2.74
N ILE A 614 -27.63 87.10 3.25
CA ILE A 614 -27.32 85.85 2.56
C ILE A 614 -28.64 85.19 2.16
N LYS A 615 -28.81 84.92 0.86
CA LYS A 615 -30.01 84.24 0.34
C LYS A 615 -29.64 82.98 -0.42
N ASN A 616 -30.44 81.92 -0.32
CA ASN A 616 -30.27 80.76 -1.17
C ASN A 616 -30.66 81.11 -2.63
N THR A 617 -29.85 80.69 -3.60
CA THR A 617 -30.04 81.03 -5.02
C THR A 617 -31.26 80.35 -5.65
N GLY A 618 -31.62 79.14 -5.21
CA GLY A 618 -32.68 78.34 -5.83
C GLY A 618 -34.10 78.78 -5.48
N ASN A 619 -34.30 79.35 -4.29
CA ASN A 619 -35.64 79.73 -3.78
C ASN A 619 -35.72 81.13 -3.15
N GLY A 620 -34.60 81.86 -3.05
CA GLY A 620 -34.54 83.20 -2.47
C GLY A 620 -34.64 83.26 -0.94
N TYR A 621 -34.64 82.12 -0.24
CA TYR A 621 -34.82 82.06 1.22
C TYR A 621 -33.66 82.75 1.95
N VAL A 622 -33.98 83.52 2.99
CA VAL A 622 -33.02 84.37 3.71
C VAL A 622 -32.43 83.62 4.89
N LEU A 623 -31.10 83.64 5.05
CA LEU A 623 -30.38 83.01 6.17
C LEU A 623 -30.41 83.91 7.43
N TRP A 624 -30.90 83.41 8.57
CA TRP A 624 -31.00 84.19 9.81
C TRP A 624 -30.71 83.41 11.10
N SER A 625 -30.27 84.13 12.14
CA SER A 625 -30.00 83.60 13.48
C SER A 625 -31.27 83.47 14.32
N ALA A 626 -31.50 82.27 14.85
CA ALA A 626 -32.53 82.03 15.87
C ALA A 626 -32.04 82.31 17.31
N GLY A 627 -30.79 82.76 17.49
CA GLY A 627 -30.17 83.04 18.78
C GLY A 627 -29.04 82.06 19.14
N HIS A 628 -28.45 82.25 20.32
CA HIS A 628 -27.34 81.45 20.81
C HIS A 628 -27.71 79.96 20.98
N ASP A 629 -26.84 79.09 20.47
CA ASP A 629 -26.96 77.61 20.47
C ASP A 629 -28.23 77.09 19.77
N GLN A 630 -28.78 77.87 18.84
CA GLN A 630 -29.91 77.47 18.00
C GLN A 630 -29.46 77.09 16.59
N TYR A 631 -30.21 76.21 15.93
CA TYR A 631 -30.03 75.94 14.50
C TYR A 631 -30.29 77.20 13.68
N VAL A 632 -29.38 77.50 12.75
CA VAL A 632 -29.55 78.56 11.76
C VAL A 632 -30.77 78.26 10.88
N ARG A 633 -31.57 79.30 10.62
CA ARG A 633 -32.84 79.18 9.92
C ARG A 633 -32.74 79.80 8.53
N CYS A 634 -33.54 79.28 7.62
CA CYS A 634 -33.62 79.80 6.26
C CYS A 634 -35.03 79.60 5.70
N ASN A 635 -35.75 80.68 5.42
CA ASN A 635 -37.12 80.66 4.89
C ASN A 635 -37.41 81.87 3.99
N LYS A 636 -38.49 81.76 3.20
CA LYS A 636 -38.83 82.66 2.10
C LYS A 636 -39.05 84.12 2.51
N ASP A 637 -39.90 84.32 3.52
CA ASP A 637 -40.54 85.62 3.79
C ASP A 637 -39.96 86.35 5.02
N HIS A 638 -38.77 85.93 5.50
CA HIS A 638 -38.09 86.62 6.60
C HIS A 638 -37.53 87.97 6.13
N SER A 639 -37.85 89.03 6.87
CA SER A 639 -37.50 90.41 6.47
C SER A 639 -35.99 90.62 6.44
N THR A 640 -35.48 91.10 5.31
CA THR A 640 -34.07 91.52 5.16
C THR A 640 -33.69 92.73 6.02
N SER A 641 -34.68 93.39 6.63
CA SER A 641 -34.50 94.49 7.58
C SER A 641 -34.42 94.04 9.04
N ASP A 642 -34.71 92.77 9.38
CA ASP A 642 -34.37 92.24 10.71
C ASP A 642 -32.85 92.05 10.79
N LEU A 643 -32.24 92.52 11.88
CA LEU A 643 -30.83 92.30 12.19
C LEU A 643 -30.50 90.79 12.30
N ALA A 644 -31.48 89.92 12.55
CA ALA A 644 -31.31 88.47 12.55
C ALA A 644 -30.87 87.92 11.18
N ALA A 645 -31.29 88.55 10.09
CA ALA A 645 -30.96 88.17 8.71
C ALA A 645 -29.70 88.85 8.16
N GLN A 646 -29.06 89.69 8.96
CA GLN A 646 -27.89 90.48 8.57
C GLN A 646 -26.66 89.96 9.27
N TRP A 647 -25.57 89.79 8.51
CA TRP A 647 -24.33 89.19 8.99
C TRP A 647 -23.18 90.18 8.78
N ASP A 648 -22.61 90.67 9.87
CA ASP A 648 -21.36 91.42 9.91
C ASP A 648 -20.19 90.47 9.55
N LEU A 649 -19.22 90.97 8.78
CA LEU A 649 -18.04 90.22 8.32
C LEU A 649 -16.76 90.71 9.00
N ASN A 650 -15.76 89.82 9.15
CA ASN A 650 -14.38 90.16 9.53
C ASN A 650 -13.58 90.92 8.44
N THR A 651 -14.22 91.31 7.34
CA THR A 651 -13.63 92.03 6.20
C THR A 651 -14.73 92.80 5.45
N THR A 652 -14.40 93.58 4.43
CA THR A 652 -15.41 94.18 3.54
C THR A 652 -15.71 93.26 2.36
N VAL A 653 -16.94 93.34 1.85
CA VAL A 653 -17.45 92.44 0.79
C VAL A 653 -16.67 92.53 -0.53
N ASP A 654 -16.01 93.66 -0.79
CA ASP A 654 -15.17 93.89 -1.98
C ASP A 654 -13.80 93.19 -1.91
N TYR A 655 -13.23 92.96 -0.72
CA TYR A 655 -11.94 92.26 -0.55
C TYR A 655 -12.08 90.73 -0.46
N ILE A 656 -13.27 90.19 -0.73
CA ILE A 656 -13.50 88.74 -0.78
C ILE A 656 -13.08 88.19 -2.14
N ASN A 657 -12.15 87.24 -2.13
CA ASN A 657 -11.86 86.32 -3.23
C ASN A 657 -11.85 84.88 -2.70
N ASP A 658 -11.65 83.89 -3.56
CA ASP A 658 -11.77 82.46 -3.20
C ASP A 658 -10.76 82.00 -2.13
N ASN A 659 -9.69 82.77 -1.88
CA ASN A 659 -8.71 82.55 -0.81
C ASN A 659 -9.00 83.33 0.49
N THR A 660 -9.94 84.30 0.49
CA THR A 660 -10.25 85.11 1.66
C THR A 660 -11.02 84.30 2.71
N GLN A 661 -10.41 84.10 3.88
CA GLN A 661 -11.11 83.53 5.05
C GLN A 661 -12.09 84.55 5.64
N VAL A 662 -13.38 84.23 5.59
CA VAL A 662 -14.45 85.03 6.20
C VAL A 662 -15.03 84.34 7.45
N ARG A 663 -15.59 85.15 8.34
CA ARG A 663 -16.46 84.75 9.45
C ARG A 663 -17.73 85.60 9.40
N PHE A 664 -18.87 84.99 9.67
CA PHE A 664 -20.18 85.65 9.67
C PHE A 664 -20.66 85.84 11.11
N TYR A 665 -20.66 87.08 11.60
CA TYR A 665 -21.19 87.44 12.92
C TYR A 665 -22.60 87.99 12.76
N ASN A 666 -23.58 87.47 13.49
CA ASN A 666 -24.95 87.94 13.34
C ASN A 666 -25.11 89.37 13.88
N ALA A 667 -25.79 90.24 13.14
CA ALA A 667 -25.90 91.65 13.51
C ALA A 667 -26.73 91.87 14.78
N LYS A 668 -27.64 90.96 15.13
CA LYS A 668 -28.58 91.04 16.27
C LYS A 668 -27.97 90.56 17.59
N ASP A 669 -27.44 89.34 17.61
CA ASP A 669 -27.00 88.64 18.84
C ASP A 669 -25.47 88.48 18.96
N LYS A 670 -24.70 88.85 17.92
CA LYS A 670 -23.24 88.78 17.84
C LYS A 670 -22.62 87.37 17.89
N THR A 671 -23.43 86.33 17.73
CA THR A 671 -22.93 84.96 17.52
C THR A 671 -22.29 84.78 16.14
N CYS A 672 -21.42 83.80 15.98
CA CYS A 672 -20.92 83.34 14.69
C CYS A 672 -21.86 82.29 14.06
N LEU A 673 -21.91 82.26 12.73
CA LEU A 673 -22.23 81.03 12.00
C LEU A 673 -21.17 79.97 12.32
N ASP A 674 -21.59 78.83 12.87
CA ASP A 674 -20.71 77.79 13.40
C ASP A 674 -21.16 76.40 12.92
N LEU A 675 -20.23 75.61 12.39
CA LEU A 675 -20.46 74.19 12.11
C LEU A 675 -20.45 73.39 13.41
N ALA A 676 -21.62 72.90 13.86
CA ALA A 676 -21.81 72.37 15.21
C ALA A 676 -20.75 71.33 15.62
N GLY A 677 -19.95 71.68 16.63
CA GLY A 677 -18.88 70.83 17.16
C GLY A 677 -17.74 70.52 16.18
N GLY A 678 -17.66 71.22 15.04
CA GLY A 678 -16.74 70.91 13.94
C GLY A 678 -17.07 69.63 13.18
N ASN A 679 -18.22 68.98 13.43
CA ASN A 679 -18.52 67.71 12.78
C ASN A 679 -18.74 67.92 11.27
N THR A 680 -17.94 67.22 10.45
CA THR A 680 -17.94 67.37 8.98
C THR A 680 -18.71 66.26 8.26
N ALA A 681 -19.43 65.42 9.02
CA ALA A 681 -20.43 64.50 8.47
C ALA A 681 -21.61 65.25 7.84
N ASN A 682 -22.15 64.70 6.77
CA ASN A 682 -23.34 65.25 6.11
C ASN A 682 -24.54 65.29 7.06
N CYS A 683 -25.42 66.27 6.88
CA CYS A 683 -26.56 66.56 7.74
C CYS A 683 -26.22 67.10 9.14
N THR A 684 -24.94 67.37 9.46
CA THR A 684 -24.58 68.11 10.69
C THR A 684 -25.18 69.52 10.64
N PRO A 685 -25.86 70.02 11.70
CA PRO A 685 -26.44 71.36 11.70
C PRO A 685 -25.39 72.48 11.66
N PHE A 686 -25.75 73.58 11.01
CA PHE A 686 -25.16 74.89 11.33
C PHE A 686 -25.93 75.53 12.48
N ILE A 687 -25.19 76.04 13.48
CA ILE A 687 -25.71 76.74 14.66
C ILE A 687 -25.18 78.17 14.73
N THR A 688 -25.82 78.98 15.56
CA THR A 688 -25.37 80.33 15.92
C THR A 688 -24.75 80.31 17.31
N TYR A 689 -23.41 80.33 17.39
CA TYR A 689 -22.65 80.07 18.62
C TYR A 689 -21.70 81.22 18.98
N ASN A 690 -21.25 81.32 20.23
CA ASN A 690 -20.33 82.37 20.67
C ASN A 690 -19.05 82.43 19.81
N ALA A 691 -18.62 83.65 19.45
CA ALA A 691 -17.43 83.87 18.64
C ALA A 691 -16.13 83.44 19.36
N HIS A 692 -15.50 82.37 18.89
CA HIS A 692 -14.24 81.83 19.42
C HIS A 692 -13.12 81.70 18.37
N ASN A 693 -13.40 82.13 17.13
CA ASN A 693 -12.48 82.16 15.98
C ASN A 693 -12.00 80.78 15.48
N GLY A 694 -12.50 79.67 16.01
CA GLY A 694 -12.18 78.31 15.56
C GLY A 694 -12.48 78.06 14.07
N SER A 695 -11.88 77.00 13.51
CA SER A 695 -11.99 76.67 12.07
C SER A 695 -13.40 76.25 11.63
N ASN A 696 -14.25 75.81 12.57
CA ASN A 696 -15.69 75.59 12.39
C ASN A 696 -16.50 76.89 12.23
N GLN A 697 -15.93 78.06 12.59
CA GLN A 697 -16.50 79.40 12.34
C GLN A 697 -15.85 80.09 11.13
N ALA A 698 -14.89 79.45 10.46
CA ALA A 698 -14.12 80.00 9.36
C ALA A 698 -14.59 79.43 8.01
N PHE A 699 -14.74 80.30 7.01
CA PHE A 699 -15.28 79.94 5.70
C PHE A 699 -14.49 80.56 4.55
N LYS A 700 -14.54 79.93 3.37
CA LYS A 700 -14.14 80.53 2.09
C LYS A 700 -15.34 80.61 1.17
N LEU A 701 -15.50 81.75 0.50
CA LEU A 701 -16.60 82.00 -0.42
C LEU A 701 -16.12 81.77 -1.85
N LEU A 702 -16.40 80.57 -2.38
CA LEU A 702 -15.98 80.18 -3.72
C LEU A 702 -16.92 80.85 -4.74
N LYS A 703 -16.45 81.90 -5.39
CA LYS A 703 -17.25 82.73 -6.30
C LYS A 703 -17.54 82.00 -7.61
N HIS A 704 -18.78 82.07 -8.06
CA HIS A 704 -19.18 81.54 -9.36
C HIS A 704 -18.78 82.54 -10.45
N GLN A 705 -17.69 82.24 -11.19
CA GLN A 705 -17.31 83.03 -12.35
C GLN A 705 -18.31 82.78 -13.50
N GLY A 706 -19.00 83.85 -13.92
CA GLY A 706 -20.06 83.74 -14.94
C GLY A 706 -21.35 84.51 -14.63
N LEU A 707 -21.28 85.62 -13.89
CA LEU A 707 -22.32 86.67 -13.86
C LEU A 707 -21.67 87.99 -13.41
N SER A 708 -21.07 88.70 -14.37
CA SER A 708 -20.88 90.14 -14.23
C SER A 708 -22.24 90.84 -14.22
N LEU A 709 -22.30 92.02 -13.58
CA LEU A 709 -23.42 92.95 -13.71
C LEU A 709 -23.58 93.42 -15.17
#